data_AF-A0A439M0Z5-F1
#
_entry.id   AF-A0A439M0Z5-F1
#
_cell.length_a   1.000
_cell.length_b   1.000
_cell.length_c   1.000
_cell.angle_alpha   90.00
_cell.angle_beta   90.00
_cell.angle_gamma   90.00
#
_symmetry.space_group_name_H-M   'P 1'
#
loop_
_entity.id
_entity.type
_entity.pdbx_description
1 polymer ?
#
loop_
_entity_poly.entity_id
_entity_poly.type
_entity_poly.pdbx_seq_one_letter_code
_entity_poly.pdbx_strand_id
1 'polypeptide(L)'
;MFILRFLWAVLTSRWLWTLIGIALLSLVIWVFGPIVRVGAYEPFASENVRIVIIALLVIFWLIWLIVAQRRAIRANRMFVAEIAAPAVEKPLSPGEENVAAVGAKFAEVMAELKRRKLGGRKFLREMPWYVIVGPPATGKTTALRQSGLNFPIDLTDDLQGVGGTRNCDWFFSENAVLIDTAGRYVQQESQPDVDAAEWLGFLDLLKKHRGRRALNGVIVALSIDALSEGDEAIKAHGRKIRRRLAELNDRLEIRLPVYLMLTKADLIKGFEAFFGGLSTASREQVWGTTFALDARVDAKTIEREIATLATELERRLVPRLEDEDKLAARAEIFRFPAQLTSLSEPIQVLIEAMFGESRYEEAAWLRGLYLTSATQEGAPIDRLTAALSSSFGLPPRRAMPAPRVEKRSFFLKNLLTEVIFREAGLGTFDPLAQRRRAWIWRGAAAACAAVALLAGAVFTWSYFDNRNAITAQASQFEALQAPLTAAAAAPASVEQPAIDGALNAMAEVVNARTAPPSSAQDLLGPSASAELLRSQADTYDHALRNILEPHMVALLEATMWRQIRDPDFMLGALKTYRMMTGLSQMDADYAENWWVNDLPEFAPTAPFPTADAEEHQLAAIRRMAVDDSYVAPDQALVAEALKTVCTISLPARAYRQLLADPAVAGLKEWIPANFAGPNGAKVFARRSDKTLRVGISGAFTYSGFHDAILDRVEDVAAQAALDRAVFAGGCSENAETSVSALSEDILKLYYEDYIAQWDSILRDIRLAPLADLNVASENLKDLSSADSALKRLLTAVVQETELTRSDEAPADNKAAAKGTSKLLSKLGKIGKLAKTGAKLLPRAGSANEVDLTGSLVAEHFKPLKGAIAEVDGQPPALDAAVVALTALSNVLQTVTANPDPQDAIKKQGGLAELTGAVARQAQILPDPVDDWLGGIAGDTSGLTQKAVTSELNAIWRADILPFCQAALNDRYPFSPESAVDVNVRDFARLFGPTGMIDTFINEHLISYVDTASQPWKWRADFGLDAAALTAFEQA
;
A
#
# COMPACT_ATOMS: atom_id res chain seq x y z
N MET A 1 57.25 32.34 13.18
CA MET A 1 56.81 31.40 14.24
C MET A 1 55.34 31.55 14.64
N PHE A 2 54.76 32.76 14.64
CA PHE A 2 53.34 33.00 15.00
C PHE A 2 52.33 32.41 13.98
N ILE A 3 52.58 32.57 12.68
CA ILE A 3 51.73 32.04 11.60
C ILE A 3 51.69 30.50 11.61
N LEU A 4 52.82 29.84 11.88
CA LEU A 4 52.88 28.39 11.98
C LEU A 4 52.09 27.86 13.20
N ARG A 5 52.18 28.55 14.35
CA ARG A 5 51.39 28.20 15.55
C ARG A 5 49.89 28.45 15.34
N PHE A 6 49.53 29.50 14.60
CA PHE A 6 48.15 29.80 14.24
C PHE A 6 47.58 28.75 13.27
N LEU A 7 48.28 28.43 12.19
CA LEU A 7 47.90 27.37 11.24
C LEU A 7 47.79 26.02 11.94
N TRP A 8 48.74 25.69 12.83
CA TRP A 8 48.69 24.44 13.59
C TRP A 8 47.53 24.41 14.60
N ALA A 9 47.20 25.55 15.24
CA ALA A 9 46.03 25.67 16.10
C ALA A 9 44.69 25.56 15.32
N VAL A 10 44.65 26.05 14.08
CA VAL A 10 43.48 25.91 13.20
C VAL A 10 43.35 24.47 12.68
N LEU A 11 44.45 23.86 12.22
CA LEU A 11 44.49 22.47 11.74
C LEU A 11 44.21 21.43 12.83
N THR A 12 44.51 21.74 14.10
CA THR A 12 44.17 20.89 15.24
C THR A 12 42.83 21.25 15.88
N SER A 13 42.11 22.25 15.35
CA SER A 13 40.80 22.64 15.86
C SER A 13 39.75 21.57 15.56
N ARG A 14 39.07 21.11 16.62
CA ARG A 14 37.93 20.18 16.53
C ARG A 14 36.81 20.70 15.63
N TRP A 15 36.73 22.02 15.45
CA TRP A 15 35.69 22.69 14.66
C TRP A 15 35.98 22.56 13.16
N LEU A 16 37.24 22.64 12.76
CA LEU A 16 37.64 22.45 11.36
C LEU A 16 37.36 21.02 10.90
N TRP A 17 37.73 20.02 11.70
CA TRP A 17 37.50 18.61 11.35
C TRP A 17 36.01 18.23 11.30
N THR A 18 35.18 18.81 12.16
CA THR A 18 33.72 18.59 12.10
C THR A 18 33.09 19.29 10.91
N LEU A 19 33.56 20.50 10.54
CA LEU A 19 33.14 21.18 9.32
C LEU A 19 33.50 20.39 8.06
N ILE A 20 34.75 19.89 7.97
CA ILE A 20 35.21 19.05 6.86
C ILE A 20 34.35 17.78 6.77
N GLY A 21 34.04 17.14 7.90
CA GLY A 21 33.15 15.97 7.94
C GLY A 21 31.74 16.26 7.42
N ILE A 22 31.11 17.37 7.86
CA ILE A 22 29.79 17.80 7.37
C ILE A 22 29.85 18.12 5.87
N ALA A 23 30.91 18.79 5.39
CA ALA A 23 31.06 19.13 3.99
C ALA A 23 31.20 17.88 3.11
N LEU A 24 32.01 16.89 3.52
CA LEU A 24 32.14 15.61 2.83
C LEU A 24 30.82 14.84 2.83
N LEU A 25 30.12 14.77 3.96
CA LEU A 25 28.81 14.10 4.04
C LEU A 25 27.78 14.79 3.12
N SER A 26 27.79 16.12 3.07
CA SER A 26 26.92 16.90 2.19
C SER A 26 27.23 16.64 0.72
N LEU A 27 28.51 16.53 0.36
CA LEU A 27 28.95 16.16 -0.99
C LEU A 27 28.49 14.75 -1.37
N VAL A 28 28.59 13.79 -0.45
CA VAL A 28 28.10 12.42 -0.66
C VAL A 28 26.59 12.40 -0.89
N ILE A 29 25.81 13.10 -0.07
CA ILE A 29 24.35 13.23 -0.26
C ILE A 29 24.02 13.90 -1.60
N TRP A 30 24.78 14.91 -2.00
CA TRP A 30 24.55 15.62 -3.26
C TRP A 30 24.81 14.72 -4.47
N VAL A 31 25.96 14.06 -4.52
CA VAL A 31 26.42 13.28 -5.68
C VAL A 31 25.74 11.91 -5.73
N PHE A 32 25.70 11.18 -4.61
CA PHE A 32 25.21 9.81 -4.58
C PHE A 32 23.75 9.69 -4.15
N GLY A 33 23.14 10.75 -3.60
CA GLY A 33 21.73 10.75 -3.19
C GLY A 33 20.76 10.23 -4.25
N PRO A 34 20.80 10.70 -5.51
CA PRO A 34 19.86 10.26 -6.54
C PRO A 34 19.87 8.76 -6.83
N ILE A 35 20.98 8.09 -6.53
CA ILE A 35 21.18 6.66 -6.81
C ILE A 35 20.66 5.80 -5.64
N VAL A 36 20.42 6.40 -4.47
CA VAL A 36 19.93 5.69 -3.28
C VAL A 36 18.42 5.44 -3.41
N ARG A 37 18.08 4.18 -3.66
CA ARG A 37 16.69 3.68 -3.65
C ARG A 37 16.47 2.79 -2.43
N VAL A 38 15.31 2.93 -1.78
CA VAL A 38 14.87 2.05 -0.70
C VAL A 38 13.55 1.42 -1.14
N GLY A 39 13.61 0.19 -1.65
CA GLY A 39 12.49 -0.43 -2.35
C GLY A 39 12.11 0.39 -3.59
N ALA A 40 10.84 0.79 -3.69
CA ALA A 40 10.33 1.62 -4.80
C ALA A 40 10.53 3.13 -4.60
N TYR A 41 11.02 3.58 -3.43
CA TYR A 41 11.14 5.00 -3.11
C TYR A 41 12.55 5.52 -3.39
N GLU A 42 12.63 6.69 -4.02
CA GLU A 42 13.87 7.44 -4.25
C GLU A 42 13.92 8.69 -3.38
N PRO A 43 14.10 8.55 -2.06
CA PRO A 43 13.92 9.65 -1.11
C PRO A 43 14.85 10.84 -1.38
N PHE A 44 15.98 10.64 -2.06
CA PHE A 44 16.97 11.68 -2.35
C PHE A 44 17.06 12.05 -3.84
N ALA A 45 16.15 11.56 -4.71
CA ALA A 45 16.15 11.94 -6.13
C ALA A 45 15.90 13.45 -6.32
N SER A 46 14.90 13.98 -5.61
CA SER A 46 14.54 15.39 -5.66
C SER A 46 15.70 16.28 -5.17
N GLU A 47 16.07 17.27 -5.99
CA GLU A 47 17.03 18.31 -5.60
C GLU A 47 16.58 19.05 -4.34
N ASN A 48 15.29 19.37 -4.23
CA ASN A 48 14.73 20.06 -3.08
C ASN A 48 14.90 19.24 -1.79
N VAL A 49 14.70 17.92 -1.85
CA VAL A 49 14.87 17.05 -0.68
C VAL A 49 16.34 17.00 -0.26
N ARG A 50 17.28 16.88 -1.21
CA ARG A 50 18.72 16.94 -0.90
C ARG A 50 19.13 18.26 -0.27
N ILE A 51 18.64 19.39 -0.79
CA ILE A 51 18.90 20.73 -0.23
C ILE A 51 18.36 20.81 1.20
N VAL A 52 17.13 20.36 1.45
CA VAL A 52 16.51 20.38 2.79
C VAL A 52 17.32 19.51 3.77
N ILE A 53 17.75 18.32 3.36
CA ILE A 53 18.49 17.40 4.23
C ILE A 53 19.90 17.95 4.54
N ILE A 54 20.60 18.50 3.54
CA ILE A 54 21.90 19.16 3.75
C ILE A 54 21.72 20.38 4.66
N ALA A 55 20.68 21.19 4.44
CA ALA A 55 20.37 22.34 5.29
C ALA A 55 20.07 21.90 6.72
N LEU A 56 19.29 20.85 6.94
CA LEU A 56 19.03 20.27 8.26
C LEU A 56 20.32 19.77 8.92
N LEU A 57 21.21 19.10 8.19
CA LEU A 57 22.52 18.66 8.68
C LEU A 57 23.38 19.84 9.16
N VAL A 58 23.47 20.89 8.34
CA VAL A 58 24.22 22.11 8.68
C VAL A 58 23.58 22.85 9.85
N ILE A 59 22.25 22.97 9.88
CA ILE A 59 21.50 23.56 10.99
C ILE A 59 21.73 22.77 12.27
N PHE A 60 21.68 21.44 12.21
CA PHE A 60 21.89 20.59 13.39
C PHE A 60 23.33 20.70 13.90
N TRP A 61 24.31 20.76 12.98
CA TRP A 61 25.70 21.03 13.33
C TRP A 61 25.86 22.41 13.97
N LEU A 62 25.29 23.46 13.38
CA LEU A 62 25.29 24.82 13.94
C LEU A 62 24.59 24.90 15.30
N ILE A 63 23.45 24.21 15.48
CA ILE A 63 22.75 24.11 16.76
C ILE A 63 23.61 23.37 17.77
N TRP A 64 24.19 22.22 17.42
CA TRP A 64 25.09 21.48 18.31
C TRP A 64 26.26 22.34 18.75
N LEU A 65 26.80 23.12 17.82
CA LEU A 65 27.95 23.99 17.98
C LEU A 65 27.60 25.23 18.84
N ILE A 66 26.42 25.82 18.63
CA ILE A 66 25.81 26.84 19.50
C ILE A 66 25.48 26.26 20.87
N VAL A 67 24.97 25.03 20.97
CA VAL A 67 24.64 24.36 22.24
C VAL A 67 25.90 23.97 22.99
N ALA A 68 26.97 23.54 22.31
CA ALA A 68 28.25 23.24 22.91
C ALA A 68 28.90 24.54 23.45
N GLN A 69 28.86 25.61 22.66
CA GLN A 69 29.34 26.93 23.07
C GLN A 69 28.45 27.53 24.18
N ARG A 70 27.13 27.40 24.09
CA ARG A 70 26.17 27.81 25.13
C ARG A 70 26.28 26.94 26.35
N ARG A 71 26.56 25.64 26.29
CA ARG A 71 26.83 24.79 27.46
C ARG A 71 28.12 25.21 28.14
N ALA A 72 29.17 25.55 27.37
CA ALA A 72 30.39 26.14 27.92
C ALA A 72 30.11 27.50 28.61
N ILE A 73 29.22 28.33 28.05
CA ILE A 73 28.81 29.63 28.60
C ILE A 73 27.78 29.50 29.75
N ARG A 74 26.91 28.50 29.72
CA ARG A 74 25.84 28.22 30.69
C ARG A 74 26.40 27.48 31.90
N ALA A 75 27.43 26.65 31.74
CA ALA A 75 28.30 26.20 32.84
C ALA A 75 29.07 27.37 33.50
N ASN A 76 29.17 28.53 32.83
CA ASN A 76 29.68 29.79 33.39
C ASN A 76 28.57 30.66 34.02
N ARG A 77 27.30 30.52 33.60
CA ARG A 77 26.15 31.28 34.11
C ARG A 77 25.39 30.58 35.24
N MET A 78 25.24 29.25 35.22
CA MET A 78 24.62 28.49 36.32
C MET A 78 25.46 28.58 37.60
N PHE A 79 26.80 28.66 37.47
CA PHE A 79 27.70 29.00 38.58
C PHE A 79 27.35 30.31 39.28
N VAL A 80 26.75 31.27 38.59
CA VAL A 80 26.35 32.56 39.16
C VAL A 80 24.88 32.58 39.55
N ALA A 81 24.02 31.87 38.82
CA ALA A 81 22.58 31.88 38.99
C ALA A 81 22.08 30.94 40.10
N GLU A 82 22.74 29.80 40.33
CA GLU A 82 22.42 28.93 41.50
C GLU A 82 22.88 29.56 42.82
N ILE A 83 23.86 30.47 42.79
CA ILE A 83 24.35 31.20 43.98
C ILE A 83 23.39 32.32 44.40
N ALA A 84 22.53 32.79 43.49
CA ALA A 84 21.58 33.89 43.74
C ALA A 84 20.15 33.42 44.07
N ALA A 85 19.91 32.11 44.17
CA ALA A 85 18.62 31.57 44.58
C ALA A 85 18.59 31.42 46.12
N PRO A 86 17.60 32.01 46.81
CA PRO A 86 17.47 31.83 48.26
C PRO A 86 17.22 30.36 48.60
N ALA A 87 17.85 29.88 49.68
CA ALA A 87 17.68 28.52 50.18
C ALA A 87 16.20 28.29 50.56
N VAL A 88 15.65 27.16 50.14
CA VAL A 88 14.27 26.74 50.41
C VAL A 88 14.11 26.42 51.90
N GLU A 89 13.05 26.94 52.50
CA GLU A 89 12.58 26.67 53.86
C GLU A 89 12.27 25.17 54.05
N LYS A 90 13.24 24.42 54.57
CA LYS A 90 13.02 23.15 55.26
C LYS A 90 13.70 23.24 56.63
N PRO A 91 13.10 22.70 57.71
CA PRO A 91 13.79 22.59 58.99
C PRO A 91 14.96 21.61 58.80
N LEU A 92 16.18 22.14 58.87
CA LEU A 92 17.43 21.41 58.72
C LEU A 92 17.84 20.85 60.09
N SER A 93 18.49 19.69 60.12
CA SER A 93 19.15 19.20 61.34
C SER A 93 20.33 20.14 61.72
N PRO A 94 20.80 20.16 62.97
CA PRO A 94 21.87 21.08 63.40
C PRO A 94 23.15 21.03 62.54
N GLY A 95 23.49 19.86 61.99
CA GLY A 95 24.61 19.71 61.04
C GLY A 95 24.31 20.32 59.67
N GLU A 96 23.08 20.16 59.18
CA GLU A 96 22.64 20.75 57.91
C GLU A 96 22.47 22.28 58.00
N GLU A 97 22.08 22.83 59.17
CA GLU A 97 22.08 24.28 59.43
C GLU A 97 23.50 24.87 59.36
N ASN A 98 24.48 24.18 59.95
CA ASN A 98 25.89 24.61 59.87
C ASN A 98 26.44 24.52 58.44
N VAL A 99 26.09 23.49 57.68
CA VAL A 99 26.45 23.38 56.24
C VAL A 99 25.79 24.50 55.43
N ALA A 100 24.54 24.85 55.71
CA ALA A 100 23.85 25.96 55.08
C ALA A 100 24.54 27.31 55.39
N ALA A 101 24.99 27.52 56.64
CA ALA A 101 25.76 28.70 57.02
C ALA A 101 27.13 28.77 56.31
N VAL A 102 27.85 27.64 56.20
CA VAL A 102 29.10 27.56 55.43
C VAL A 102 28.86 27.82 53.95
N GLY A 103 27.79 27.27 53.38
CA GLY A 103 27.36 27.51 52.00
C GLY A 103 26.97 28.97 51.73
N ALA A 104 26.30 29.62 52.68
CA ALA A 104 25.93 31.04 52.59
C ALA A 104 27.17 31.95 52.65
N LYS A 105 28.09 31.72 53.61
CA LYS A 105 29.36 32.44 53.70
C LYS A 105 30.20 32.25 52.43
N PHE A 106 30.21 31.03 51.87
CA PHE A 106 30.86 30.74 50.59
C PHE A 106 30.25 31.53 49.42
N ALA A 107 28.91 31.57 49.33
CA ALA A 107 28.19 32.33 48.32
C ALA A 107 28.49 33.84 48.40
N GLU A 108 28.53 34.40 49.60
CA GLU A 108 28.86 35.80 49.87
C GLU A 108 30.30 36.14 49.43
N VAL A 109 31.27 35.31 49.83
CA VAL A 109 32.68 35.44 49.43
C VAL A 109 32.83 35.44 47.91
N MET A 110 32.14 34.52 47.22
CA MET A 110 32.15 34.45 45.76
C MET A 110 31.48 35.65 45.09
N ALA A 111 30.45 36.24 45.72
CA ALA A 111 29.79 37.44 45.25
C ALA A 111 30.68 38.69 45.40
N GLU A 112 31.40 38.83 46.51
CA GLU A 112 32.30 39.96 46.77
C GLU A 112 33.53 39.95 45.85
N LEU A 113 34.10 38.75 45.60
CA LEU A 113 35.17 38.56 44.60
C LEU A 113 34.73 39.00 43.19
N LYS A 114 33.48 38.67 42.83
CA LYS A 114 32.90 39.05 41.54
C LYS A 114 32.61 40.56 41.47
N ARG A 115 32.19 41.19 42.58
CA ARG A 115 31.87 42.62 42.68
C ARG A 115 33.11 43.50 42.52
N ARG A 116 34.23 43.14 43.16
CA ARG A 116 35.47 43.94 43.13
C ARG A 116 36.29 43.83 41.83
N LYS A 117 35.83 43.05 40.83
CA LYS A 117 36.51 42.83 39.53
C LYS A 117 38.01 42.45 39.68
N LEU A 118 38.37 41.79 40.77
CA LEU A 118 39.70 41.23 41.01
C LEU A 118 39.89 40.06 40.03
N GLY A 119 40.39 40.39 38.83
CA GLY A 119 40.67 39.45 37.73
C GLY A 119 39.46 39.08 36.88
N GLY A 120 39.65 38.96 35.56
CA GLY A 120 38.59 38.64 34.60
C GLY A 120 37.91 37.28 34.85
N ARG A 121 36.85 36.95 34.08
CA ARG A 121 36.06 35.70 34.21
C ARG A 121 36.86 34.37 34.24
N LYS A 122 38.14 34.39 33.87
CA LYS A 122 39.08 33.26 33.96
C LYS A 122 39.79 33.12 35.32
N PHE A 123 39.99 34.22 36.04
CA PHE A 123 40.86 34.32 37.22
C PHE A 123 40.44 33.38 38.37
N LEU A 124 39.14 33.30 38.69
CA LEU A 124 38.63 32.48 39.80
C LEU A 124 38.62 30.96 39.52
N ARG A 125 38.60 30.54 38.25
CA ARG A 125 38.69 29.11 37.89
C ARG A 125 40.13 28.62 37.79
N GLU A 126 41.08 29.52 37.57
CA GLU A 126 42.49 29.21 37.34
C GLU A 126 43.36 29.30 38.62
N MET A 127 42.96 30.05 39.66
CA MET A 127 43.69 30.11 40.93
C MET A 127 43.62 28.79 41.72
N PRO A 128 44.73 28.27 42.28
CA PRO A 128 44.75 27.04 43.06
C PRO A 128 44.19 27.21 44.48
N TRP A 129 43.52 26.17 44.98
CA TRP A 129 42.89 26.17 46.30
C TRP A 129 43.54 25.11 47.20
N TYR A 130 43.90 25.50 48.41
CA TYR A 130 44.49 24.62 49.40
C TYR A 130 43.65 24.65 50.67
N VAL A 131 43.45 23.49 51.27
CA VAL A 131 42.81 23.38 52.58
C VAL A 131 43.87 23.14 53.64
N ILE A 132 43.77 23.84 54.78
CA ILE A 132 44.66 23.65 55.92
C ILE A 132 43.92 22.88 57.00
N VAL A 133 44.42 21.69 57.34
CA VAL A 133 43.81 20.74 58.27
C VAL A 133 44.74 20.48 59.44
N GLY A 134 44.20 20.51 60.67
CA GLY A 134 44.98 20.19 61.87
C GLY A 134 44.19 20.41 63.15
N PRO A 135 44.64 19.84 64.29
CA PRO A 135 43.98 20.03 65.59
C PRO A 135 43.79 21.51 65.99
N PRO A 136 42.89 21.83 66.94
CA PRO A 136 42.80 23.17 67.52
C PRO A 136 44.15 23.63 68.12
N ALA A 137 44.36 24.94 68.20
CA ALA A 137 45.54 25.56 68.81
C ALA A 137 46.92 25.16 68.22
N THR A 138 46.98 24.56 67.02
CA THR A 138 48.23 24.30 66.29
C THR A 138 48.76 25.52 65.52
N GLY A 139 48.05 26.66 65.56
CA GLY A 139 48.53 27.90 64.93
C GLY A 139 48.25 28.02 63.43
N LYS A 140 47.24 27.32 62.87
CA LYS A 140 46.83 27.42 61.45
C LYS A 140 46.54 28.85 61.01
N THR A 141 45.55 29.48 61.65
CA THR A 141 45.13 30.87 61.36
C THR A 141 46.26 31.85 61.59
N THR A 142 47.05 31.65 62.66
CA THR A 142 48.21 32.49 62.97
C THR A 142 49.29 32.38 61.89
N ALA A 143 49.59 31.17 61.41
CA ALA A 143 50.55 30.93 60.34
C ALA A 143 50.10 31.58 59.02
N LEU A 144 48.81 31.58 58.71
CA LEU A 144 48.27 32.28 57.54
C LEU A 144 48.39 33.80 57.67
N ARG A 145 47.93 34.38 58.78
CA ARG A 145 47.98 35.84 58.98
C ARG A 145 49.41 36.40 59.04
N GLN A 146 50.34 35.64 59.61
CA GLN A 146 51.75 36.02 59.73
C GLN A 146 52.62 35.47 58.59
N SER A 147 52.03 34.84 57.56
CA SER A 147 52.78 34.24 56.44
C SER A 147 53.55 35.24 55.58
N GLY A 148 53.24 36.54 55.66
CA GLY A 148 53.76 37.57 54.77
C GLY A 148 53.11 37.58 53.38
N LEU A 149 52.00 36.85 53.20
CA LEU A 149 51.16 36.93 52.00
C LEU A 149 50.29 38.20 52.02
N ASN A 150 50.06 38.77 50.83
CA ASN A 150 49.12 39.89 50.65
C ASN A 150 47.69 39.34 50.54
N PHE A 151 46.78 39.77 51.42
CA PHE A 151 45.37 39.37 51.42
C PHE A 151 44.48 40.61 51.16
N PRO A 152 44.07 40.86 49.90
CA PRO A 152 43.27 42.05 49.54
C PRO A 152 41.84 42.04 50.08
N ILE A 153 41.36 40.86 50.51
CA ILE A 153 40.03 40.61 51.04
C ILE A 153 40.21 39.88 52.36
N ASP A 154 40.04 40.58 53.47
CA ASP A 154 39.88 39.97 54.78
C ASP A 154 38.39 39.99 55.14
N LEU A 155 37.72 38.84 55.03
CA LEU A 155 36.29 38.64 55.34
C LEU A 155 36.09 38.03 56.74
N THR A 156 37.10 38.15 57.60
CA THR A 156 37.04 37.67 58.99
C THR A 156 36.54 38.76 59.93
N ASP A 157 35.26 39.09 59.83
CA ASP A 157 34.58 39.72 60.97
C ASP A 157 34.33 38.64 62.04
N ASP A 158 34.61 39.04 63.29
CA ASP A 158 34.66 38.27 64.54
C ASP A 158 35.90 37.39 64.78
N LEU A 159 36.90 37.98 65.48
CA LEU A 159 37.44 37.48 66.77
C LEU A 159 38.60 38.36 67.26
N GLN A 160 38.28 39.44 67.99
CA GLN A 160 39.21 40.09 68.94
C GLN A 160 39.15 39.44 70.34
N GLY A 161 38.96 38.12 70.39
CA GLY A 161 38.92 37.35 71.64
C GLY A 161 39.43 35.93 71.43
N VAL A 162 39.86 35.26 72.50
CA VAL A 162 40.57 33.96 72.54
C VAL A 162 39.71 32.75 72.08
N GLY A 163 38.71 32.96 71.22
CA GLY A 163 37.91 31.89 70.60
C GLY A 163 38.46 31.52 69.22
N GLY A 164 38.62 30.23 68.91
CA GLY A 164 39.13 29.78 67.61
C GLY A 164 38.11 29.86 66.46
N THR A 165 38.57 29.56 65.23
CA THR A 165 37.73 29.45 64.01
C THR A 165 36.55 28.50 64.24
N ARG A 166 35.32 29.02 64.09
CA ARG A 166 34.10 28.23 64.26
C ARG A 166 33.88 27.24 63.11
N ASN A 167 33.80 27.67 61.85
CA ASN A 167 33.49 26.75 60.73
C ASN A 167 34.67 26.65 59.75
N CYS A 168 34.73 27.54 58.77
CA CYS A 168 35.88 27.73 57.88
C CYS A 168 36.11 29.22 57.62
N ASP A 169 37.37 29.63 57.54
CA ASP A 169 37.78 30.96 57.11
C ASP A 169 38.50 30.89 55.75
N TRP A 170 38.28 31.92 54.93
CA TRP A 170 38.74 31.97 53.55
C TRP A 170 39.74 33.10 53.38
N PHE A 171 40.97 32.74 53.01
CA PHE A 171 42.06 33.70 52.81
C PHE A 171 42.41 33.76 51.32
N PHE A 172 42.23 34.94 50.71
CA PHE A 172 42.48 35.18 49.29
C PHE A 172 43.80 35.90 49.07
N SER A 173 44.80 35.20 48.57
CA SER A 173 46.07 35.81 48.16
C SER A 173 46.10 36.05 46.64
N GLU A 174 47.12 36.77 46.17
CA GLU A 174 47.35 36.98 44.72
C GLU A 174 47.55 35.67 43.94
N ASN A 175 48.07 34.63 44.60
CA ASN A 175 48.52 33.40 43.95
C ASN A 175 47.69 32.15 44.28
N ALA A 176 46.89 32.16 45.36
CA ALA A 176 46.10 31.02 45.81
C ALA A 176 44.96 31.40 46.77
N VAL A 177 43.98 30.51 46.88
CA VAL A 177 42.94 30.55 47.93
C VAL A 177 43.29 29.53 49.01
N LEU A 178 43.34 29.97 50.26
CA LEU A 178 43.64 29.15 51.43
C LEU A 178 42.38 29.02 52.28
N ILE A 179 41.97 27.79 52.56
CA ILE A 179 40.80 27.49 53.39
C ILE A 179 41.31 27.03 54.74
N ASP A 180 41.12 27.85 55.77
CA ASP A 180 41.42 27.48 57.14
C ASP A 180 40.23 26.75 57.75
N THR A 181 40.44 25.50 58.15
CA THR A 181 39.38 24.65 58.70
C THR A 181 39.35 24.71 60.21
N ALA A 182 38.16 24.70 60.81
CA ALA A 182 38.02 24.60 62.26
C ALA A 182 38.69 23.33 62.79
N GLY A 183 39.44 23.47 63.88
CA GLY A 183 40.15 22.33 64.48
C GLY A 183 39.24 21.19 64.94
N ARG A 184 37.96 21.48 65.20
CA ARG A 184 36.95 20.48 65.58
C ARG A 184 36.71 19.43 64.50
N TYR A 185 36.87 19.79 63.21
CA TYR A 185 36.74 18.83 62.12
C TYR A 185 37.80 17.73 62.22
N VAL A 186 38.95 17.95 62.87
CA VAL A 186 39.97 16.90 63.06
C VAL A 186 39.73 16.08 64.33
N GLN A 187 39.38 16.72 65.46
CA GLN A 187 39.24 16.02 66.75
C GLN A 187 37.90 15.28 66.92
N GLN A 188 36.77 15.85 66.47
CA GLN A 188 35.40 15.29 66.59
C GLN A 188 35.06 14.76 68.01
N GLU A 189 35.48 15.45 69.06
CA GLU A 189 35.28 14.99 70.46
C GLU A 189 33.96 15.48 71.08
N SER A 190 33.35 16.53 70.53
CA SER A 190 32.16 17.17 71.12
C SER A 190 30.84 16.65 70.52
N GLN A 191 30.72 16.63 69.18
CA GLN A 191 29.52 16.14 68.46
C GLN A 191 29.95 15.41 67.16
N PRO A 192 30.35 14.13 67.24
CA PRO A 192 31.01 13.42 66.15
C PRO A 192 30.20 13.39 64.84
N ASP A 193 28.90 13.11 64.92
CA ASP A 193 28.03 12.98 63.74
C ASP A 193 27.73 14.33 63.08
N VAL A 194 27.56 15.39 63.89
CA VAL A 194 27.30 16.75 63.41
C VAL A 194 28.55 17.32 62.73
N ASP A 195 29.72 17.17 63.35
CA ASP A 195 31.00 17.64 62.80
C ASP A 195 31.40 16.86 61.54
N ALA A 196 31.07 15.56 61.45
CA ALA A 196 31.33 14.75 60.26
C ALA A 196 30.41 15.13 59.09
N ALA A 197 29.13 15.34 59.36
CA ALA A 197 28.18 15.83 58.36
C ALA A 197 28.55 17.23 57.86
N GLU A 198 28.99 18.13 58.75
CA GLU A 198 29.46 19.47 58.39
C GLU A 198 30.70 19.42 57.48
N TRP A 199 31.69 18.58 57.82
CA TRP A 199 32.89 18.38 57.02
C TRP A 199 32.60 17.78 55.64
N LEU A 200 31.81 16.69 55.56
CA LEU A 200 31.46 16.06 54.30
C LEU A 200 30.58 16.96 53.43
N GLY A 201 29.63 17.68 54.03
CA GLY A 201 28.79 18.67 53.35
C GLY A 201 29.61 19.82 52.78
N PHE A 202 30.64 20.28 53.51
CA PHE A 202 31.59 21.26 53.00
C PHE A 202 32.39 20.74 51.78
N LEU A 203 32.90 19.51 51.83
CA LEU A 203 33.57 18.88 50.69
C LEU A 203 32.64 18.72 49.47
N ASP A 204 31.35 18.44 49.70
CA ASP A 204 30.33 18.40 48.66
C ASP A 204 30.08 19.76 48.01
N LEU A 205 30.01 20.82 48.82
CA LEU A 205 29.91 22.18 48.31
C LEU A 205 31.12 22.52 47.43
N LEU A 206 32.33 22.16 47.87
CA LEU A 206 33.55 22.32 47.07
C LEU A 206 33.47 21.58 45.73
N LYS A 207 33.07 20.29 45.74
CA LYS A 207 32.91 19.47 44.53
C LYS A 207 31.83 20.00 43.60
N LYS A 208 30.69 20.44 44.15
CA LYS A 208 29.56 20.99 43.40
C LYS A 208 29.94 22.28 42.65
N HIS A 209 30.61 23.22 43.34
CA HIS A 209 30.86 24.54 42.78
C HIS A 209 32.16 24.64 41.96
N ARG A 210 33.21 23.90 42.32
CA ARG A 210 34.53 23.97 41.64
C ARG A 210 34.82 22.73 40.77
N GLY A 211 33.98 21.71 40.82
CA GLY A 211 34.11 20.48 40.03
C GLY A 211 35.15 19.52 40.61
N ARG A 212 35.62 18.56 39.80
CA ARG A 212 36.49 17.45 40.26
C ARG A 212 37.92 17.86 40.65
N ARG A 213 38.35 19.10 40.37
CA ARG A 213 39.64 19.69 40.84
C ARG A 213 39.39 20.77 41.89
N ALA A 214 38.51 20.48 42.85
CA ALA A 214 38.08 21.48 43.83
C ALA A 214 39.22 21.94 44.74
N LEU A 215 40.24 21.11 44.96
CA LEU A 215 41.46 21.44 45.70
C LEU A 215 42.69 21.04 44.88
N ASN A 216 43.81 21.70 45.18
CA ASN A 216 45.10 21.53 44.51
C ASN A 216 46.17 20.92 45.44
N GLY A 217 45.94 20.95 46.75
CA GLY A 217 46.76 20.31 47.77
C GLY A 217 46.15 20.46 49.16
N VAL A 218 46.69 19.72 50.13
CA VAL A 218 46.31 19.80 51.55
C VAL A 218 47.52 20.21 52.36
N ILE A 219 47.39 21.21 53.23
CA ILE A 219 48.42 21.59 54.21
C ILE A 219 47.99 20.99 55.54
N VAL A 220 48.77 20.05 56.08
CA VAL A 220 48.52 19.51 57.41
C VAL A 220 49.36 20.28 58.41
N ALA A 221 48.71 20.95 59.36
CA ALA A 221 49.38 21.73 60.39
C ALA A 221 49.32 21.02 61.76
N LEU A 222 50.49 20.60 62.26
CA LEU A 222 50.63 20.03 63.60
C LEU A 222 51.71 20.79 64.35
N SER A 223 51.48 21.12 65.60
CA SER A 223 52.46 21.86 66.39
C SER A 223 53.53 20.92 66.97
N ILE A 224 54.75 21.43 67.15
CA ILE A 224 55.89 20.64 67.65
C ILE A 224 55.70 20.15 69.10
N ASP A 225 54.82 20.82 69.85
CA ASP A 225 54.39 20.42 71.19
C ASP A 225 53.76 19.01 71.19
N ALA A 226 52.91 18.70 70.22
CA ALA A 226 52.22 17.42 70.08
C ALA A 226 53.19 16.24 69.89
N LEU A 227 54.40 16.50 69.36
CA LEU A 227 55.42 15.47 69.25
C LEU A 227 56.03 15.11 70.61
N SER A 228 55.91 15.99 71.61
CA SER A 228 56.56 15.85 72.94
C SER A 228 55.71 15.06 73.93
N GLU A 229 54.52 14.66 73.48
CA GLU A 229 53.68 13.67 74.12
C GLU A 229 54.23 12.26 73.87
N GLY A 230 53.66 11.23 74.51
CA GLY A 230 54.08 9.85 74.29
C GLY A 230 53.64 9.30 72.92
N ASP A 231 54.31 8.24 72.46
CA ASP A 231 54.09 7.62 71.14
C ASP A 231 52.62 7.31 70.83
N GLU A 232 51.84 6.83 71.81
CA GLU A 232 50.42 6.53 71.60
C GLU A 232 49.57 7.77 71.31
N ALA A 233 49.90 8.92 71.92
CA ALA A 233 49.24 10.19 71.63
C ALA A 233 49.61 10.68 70.23
N ILE A 234 50.89 10.57 69.84
CA ILE A 234 51.38 10.90 68.49
C ILE A 234 50.66 10.05 67.44
N LYS A 235 50.58 8.72 67.65
CA LYS A 235 49.84 7.82 66.75
C LYS A 235 48.35 8.17 66.68
N ALA A 236 47.74 8.56 67.80
CA ALA A 236 46.34 8.97 67.83
C ALA A 236 46.09 10.24 66.99
N HIS A 237 46.97 11.25 67.08
CA HIS A 237 46.94 12.41 66.19
C HIS A 237 47.08 12.00 64.72
N GLY A 238 48.04 11.11 64.42
CA GLY A 238 48.27 10.63 63.06
C GLY A 238 47.06 9.91 62.45
N ARG A 239 46.43 9.00 63.20
CA ARG A 239 45.23 8.27 62.75
C ARG A 239 44.04 9.20 62.48
N LYS A 240 43.81 10.21 63.35
CA LYS A 240 42.74 11.21 63.15
C LYS A 240 42.94 11.99 61.85
N ILE A 241 44.17 12.44 61.58
CA ILE A 241 44.46 13.18 60.34
C ILE A 241 44.37 12.28 59.11
N ARG A 242 44.89 11.04 59.18
CA ARG A 242 44.78 10.04 58.11
C ARG A 242 43.33 9.86 57.66
N ARG A 243 42.41 9.66 58.61
CA ARG A 243 40.99 9.53 58.32
C ARG A 243 40.43 10.74 57.56
N ARG A 244 40.82 11.97 57.92
CA ARG A 244 40.38 13.18 57.19
C ARG A 244 40.94 13.29 55.79
N LEU A 245 42.20 12.88 55.59
CA LEU A 245 42.79 12.82 54.27
C LEU A 245 42.10 11.78 53.38
N ALA A 246 41.72 10.63 53.95
CA ALA A 246 40.95 9.60 53.26
C ALA A 246 39.54 10.10 52.88
N GLU A 247 38.79 10.67 53.84
CA GLU A 247 37.47 11.26 53.58
C GLU A 247 37.52 12.34 52.48
N LEU A 248 38.57 13.16 52.47
CA LEU A 248 38.79 14.18 51.44
C LEU A 248 39.03 13.55 50.06
N ASN A 249 39.97 12.58 49.97
CA ASN A 249 40.28 11.90 48.72
C ASN A 249 39.05 11.15 48.15
N ASP A 250 38.30 10.46 49.01
CA ASP A 250 37.11 9.69 48.62
C ASP A 250 35.99 10.60 48.14
N ARG A 251 35.70 11.69 48.87
CA ARG A 251 34.61 12.59 48.49
C ARG A 251 34.91 13.35 47.20
N LEU A 252 36.15 13.84 47.05
CA LEU A 252 36.58 14.63 45.89
C LEU A 252 37.03 13.77 44.69
N GLU A 253 37.25 12.46 44.86
CA GLU A 253 37.73 11.51 43.85
C GLU A 253 39.07 11.94 43.21
N ILE A 254 39.95 12.55 44.02
CA ILE A 254 41.26 13.06 43.59
C ILE A 254 42.28 12.81 44.70
N ARG A 255 43.46 12.30 44.33
CA ARG A 255 44.59 12.14 45.24
C ARG A 255 45.39 13.42 45.25
N LEU A 256 45.42 14.11 46.40
CA LEU A 256 46.09 15.40 46.53
C LEU A 256 47.48 15.28 47.19
N PRO A 257 48.44 16.15 46.81
CA PRO A 257 49.69 16.29 47.55
C PRO A 257 49.42 16.87 48.93
N VAL A 258 50.03 16.27 49.95
CA VAL A 258 49.90 16.65 51.36
C VAL A 258 51.21 17.23 51.86
N TYR A 259 51.19 18.49 52.31
CA TYR A 259 52.33 19.21 52.86
C TYR A 259 52.23 19.21 54.39
N LEU A 260 53.09 18.46 55.08
CA LEU A 260 53.13 18.43 56.54
C LEU A 260 53.94 19.63 57.05
N MET A 261 53.24 20.55 57.70
CA MET A 261 53.80 21.75 58.31
C MET A 261 53.81 21.57 59.83
N LEU A 262 55.00 21.33 60.38
CA LEU A 262 55.27 21.36 61.81
C LEU A 262 55.37 22.82 62.28
N THR A 263 54.35 23.27 62.98
CA THR A 263 54.23 24.65 63.46
C THR A 263 54.84 24.81 64.85
N LYS A 264 55.00 26.06 65.28
CA LYS A 264 55.60 26.44 66.57
C LYS A 264 57.01 25.86 66.77
N ALA A 265 57.82 25.80 65.70
CA ALA A 265 59.19 25.30 65.80
C ALA A 265 60.08 26.12 66.75
N ASP A 266 59.66 27.33 67.11
CA ASP A 266 60.27 28.17 68.17
C ASP A 266 60.21 27.54 69.57
N LEU A 267 59.30 26.59 69.81
CA LEU A 267 59.28 25.81 71.04
C LEU A 267 60.43 24.81 71.14
N ILE A 268 61.17 24.54 70.06
CA ILE A 268 62.39 23.75 70.15
C ILE A 268 63.44 24.58 70.91
N LYS A 269 63.89 24.08 72.05
CA LYS A 269 64.87 24.79 72.86
C LYS A 269 66.14 25.10 72.05
N GLY A 270 66.53 26.37 72.04
CA GLY A 270 67.64 26.92 71.25
C GLY A 270 67.24 27.57 69.92
N PHE A 271 65.98 27.44 69.47
CA PHE A 271 65.53 28.01 68.18
C PHE A 271 65.76 29.51 68.07
N GLU A 272 65.27 30.29 69.05
CA GLU A 272 65.38 31.76 68.99
C GLU A 272 66.83 32.23 69.10
N ALA A 273 67.65 31.55 69.89
CA ALA A 273 69.08 31.83 69.97
C ALA A 273 69.79 31.55 68.63
N PHE A 274 69.39 30.48 67.94
CA PHE A 274 69.98 30.11 66.66
C PHE A 274 69.52 31.00 65.51
N PHE A 275 68.21 31.26 65.37
CA PHE A 275 67.60 31.90 64.21
C PHE A 275 67.14 33.35 64.42
N GLY A 276 67.03 33.84 65.66
CA GLY A 276 66.48 35.18 65.94
C GLY A 276 67.21 36.32 65.20
N GLY A 277 68.52 36.16 64.97
CA GLY A 277 69.38 37.09 64.24
C GLY A 277 69.25 37.06 62.71
N LEU A 278 68.43 36.18 62.12
CA LEU A 278 68.26 36.12 60.67
C LEU A 278 67.65 37.42 60.10
N SER A 279 68.12 37.82 58.91
CA SER A 279 67.51 38.91 58.12
C SER A 279 66.10 38.55 57.65
N THR A 280 65.26 39.54 57.28
CA THR A 280 63.91 39.28 56.75
C THR A 280 63.91 38.30 55.58
N ALA A 281 64.80 38.47 54.60
CA ALA A 281 64.91 37.56 53.45
C ALA A 281 65.32 36.14 53.88
N SER A 282 66.23 36.01 54.85
CA SER A 282 66.65 34.72 55.39
C SER A 282 65.55 34.05 56.24
N ARG A 283 64.64 34.82 56.85
CA ARG A 283 63.47 34.24 57.54
C ARG A 283 62.42 33.73 56.57
N GLU A 284 62.34 34.29 55.37
CA GLU A 284 61.38 33.87 54.34
C GLU A 284 61.75 32.54 53.68
N GLN A 285 63.00 32.04 53.83
CA GLN A 285 63.49 30.78 53.25
C GLN A 285 62.66 29.54 53.66
N VAL A 286 62.80 28.42 52.98
CA VAL A 286 62.12 27.17 53.36
C VAL A 286 63.02 26.36 54.29
N TRP A 287 62.47 25.88 55.42
CA TRP A 287 63.17 24.95 56.31
C TRP A 287 62.41 23.62 56.39
N GLY A 288 62.94 22.60 55.71
CA GLY A 288 62.27 21.31 55.54
C GLY A 288 62.76 20.56 54.31
N THR A 289 61.99 19.55 53.91
CA THR A 289 62.26 18.71 52.73
C THR A 289 61.01 18.55 51.86
N THR A 290 61.24 18.49 50.55
CA THR A 290 60.23 18.34 49.50
C THR A 290 60.60 17.08 48.70
N PHE A 291 59.80 16.01 48.79
CA PHE A 291 60.17 14.69 48.24
C PHE A 291 60.12 14.64 46.70
N ALA A 292 60.63 13.59 46.03
CA ALA A 292 60.37 13.42 44.60
C ALA A 292 58.91 12.97 44.36
N LEU A 293 58.36 13.20 43.16
CA LEU A 293 56.94 12.90 42.86
C LEU A 293 56.62 11.39 42.97
N ASP A 294 57.61 10.54 42.71
CA ASP A 294 57.57 9.08 42.76
C ASP A 294 58.24 8.48 44.00
N ALA A 295 58.75 9.32 44.91
CA ALA A 295 59.43 8.86 46.11
C ALA A 295 58.44 8.19 47.08
N ARG A 296 58.78 6.97 47.51
CA ARG A 296 58.14 6.32 48.65
C ARG A 296 58.78 6.85 49.94
N VAL A 297 57.99 7.51 50.77
CA VAL A 297 58.46 8.07 52.05
C VAL A 297 58.26 7.04 53.16
N ASP A 298 59.36 6.51 53.68
CA ASP A 298 59.40 5.58 54.82
C ASP A 298 60.16 6.21 56.01
N ALA A 299 60.17 5.52 57.16
CA ALA A 299 60.83 6.00 58.38
C ALA A 299 62.32 6.33 58.17
N LYS A 300 63.04 5.51 57.38
CA LYS A 300 64.47 5.73 57.05
C LYS A 300 64.69 6.98 56.20
N THR A 301 63.79 7.24 55.25
CA THR A 301 63.82 8.46 54.44
C THR A 301 63.69 9.68 55.37
N ILE A 302 62.73 9.66 56.30
CA ILE A 302 62.55 10.75 57.27
C ILE A 302 63.78 10.95 58.16
N GLU A 303 64.35 9.88 58.70
CA GLU A 303 65.56 9.92 59.51
C GLU A 303 66.70 10.63 58.77
N ARG A 304 66.94 10.24 57.51
CA ARG A 304 67.98 10.82 56.66
C ARG A 304 67.75 12.31 56.38
N GLU A 305 66.51 12.71 56.07
CA GLU A 305 66.21 14.12 55.79
C GLU A 305 66.36 15.00 57.03
N ILE A 306 65.93 14.52 58.21
CA ILE A 306 66.11 15.24 59.49
C ILE A 306 67.59 15.34 59.84
N ALA A 307 68.36 14.26 59.69
CA ALA A 307 69.81 14.28 59.87
C ALA A 307 70.48 15.29 58.93
N THR A 308 70.03 15.39 57.68
CA THR A 308 70.53 16.38 56.71
C THR A 308 70.27 17.81 57.19
N LEU A 309 69.06 18.10 57.70
CA LEU A 309 68.76 19.40 58.29
C LEU A 309 69.65 19.70 59.51
N ALA A 310 69.90 18.71 60.37
CA ALA A 310 70.78 18.85 61.52
C ALA A 310 72.24 19.13 61.11
N THR A 311 72.78 18.41 60.12
CA THR A 311 74.12 18.65 59.57
C THR A 311 74.25 20.05 58.96
N GLU A 312 73.20 20.57 58.31
CA GLU A 312 73.20 21.95 57.83
C GLU A 312 73.21 22.99 58.96
N LEU A 313 72.60 22.69 60.11
CA LEU A 313 72.72 23.54 61.30
C LEU A 313 74.13 23.45 61.91
N GLU A 314 74.72 22.26 61.98
CA GLU A 314 76.10 22.05 62.46
C GLU A 314 77.11 22.83 61.61
N ARG A 315 76.95 22.85 60.28
CA ARG A 315 77.78 23.68 59.38
C ARG A 315 77.69 25.18 59.69
N ARG A 316 76.52 25.64 60.16
CA ARG A 316 76.28 27.05 60.53
C ARG A 316 76.63 27.34 61.99
N LEU A 317 77.01 26.33 62.77
CA LEU A 317 77.21 26.45 64.20
C LEU A 317 78.39 27.37 64.55
N VAL A 318 79.55 27.18 63.90
CA VAL A 318 80.76 27.94 64.22
C VAL A 318 80.56 29.45 64.00
N PRO A 319 80.09 29.92 62.82
CA PRO A 319 79.81 31.35 62.63
C PRO A 319 78.76 31.90 63.61
N ARG A 320 77.71 31.12 63.93
CA ARG A 320 76.68 31.56 64.88
C ARG A 320 77.18 31.66 66.32
N LEU A 321 78.15 30.83 66.72
CA LEU A 321 78.79 30.91 68.04
C LEU A 321 79.77 32.08 68.12
N GLU A 322 80.46 32.42 67.02
CA GLU A 322 81.33 33.60 66.92
C GLU A 322 80.53 34.91 67.05
N ASP A 323 79.37 34.99 66.39
CA ASP A 323 78.50 36.18 66.37
C ASP A 323 77.75 36.49 67.69
N GLU A 324 77.68 35.54 68.63
CA GLU A 324 76.88 35.69 69.86
C GLU A 324 77.80 35.96 71.06
N ASP A 325 77.57 37.00 71.85
CA ASP A 325 78.44 37.32 73.00
C ASP A 325 78.04 36.59 74.29
N LYS A 326 76.76 36.25 74.45
CA LYS A 326 76.24 35.71 75.72
C LYS A 326 76.50 34.21 75.82
N LEU A 327 77.26 33.80 76.84
CA LEU A 327 77.57 32.38 77.10
C LEU A 327 76.31 31.50 77.19
N ALA A 328 75.25 32.00 77.83
CA ALA A 328 73.98 31.29 77.93
C ALA A 328 73.35 31.04 76.54
N ALA A 329 73.39 32.03 75.63
CA ALA A 329 72.89 31.89 74.27
C ALA A 329 73.79 30.98 73.41
N ARG A 330 75.12 31.07 73.57
CA ARG A 330 76.08 30.13 72.94
C ARG A 330 75.80 28.68 73.31
N ALA A 331 75.49 28.41 74.58
CA ALA A 331 75.15 27.06 75.04
C ALA A 331 73.85 26.52 74.40
N GLU A 332 72.87 27.39 74.21
CA GLU A 332 71.61 27.06 73.52
C GLU A 332 71.83 26.85 72.01
N ILE A 333 72.63 27.70 71.36
CA ILE A 333 73.04 27.57 69.95
C ILE A 333 73.78 26.24 69.72
N PHE A 334 74.71 25.88 70.60
CA PHE A 334 75.47 24.62 70.53
C PHE A 334 74.59 23.38 70.65
N ARG A 335 73.56 23.41 71.51
CA ARG A 335 72.66 22.26 71.73
C ARG A 335 71.57 22.13 70.67
N PHE A 336 71.29 23.20 69.92
CA PHE A 336 70.15 23.25 69.02
C PHE A 336 70.14 22.16 67.93
N PRO A 337 71.26 21.84 67.23
CA PRO A 337 71.26 20.75 66.25
C PRO A 337 70.87 19.39 66.86
N ALA A 338 71.37 19.08 68.06
CA ALA A 338 71.02 17.86 68.77
C ALA A 338 69.54 17.82 69.22
N GLN A 339 68.98 18.98 69.61
CA GLN A 339 67.55 19.10 69.92
C GLN A 339 66.70 18.79 68.68
N LEU A 340 67.10 19.24 67.48
CA LEU A 340 66.42 18.89 66.23
C LEU A 340 66.51 17.39 65.94
N THR A 341 67.68 16.78 66.07
CA THR A 341 67.86 15.33 65.86
C THR A 341 66.99 14.49 66.79
N SER A 342 66.77 14.96 68.04
CA SER A 342 65.87 14.29 69.00
C SER A 342 64.39 14.26 68.58
N LEU A 343 64.00 15.03 67.56
CA LEU A 343 62.66 14.99 66.99
C LEU A 343 62.49 13.89 65.94
N SER A 344 63.58 13.26 65.49
CA SER A 344 63.56 12.29 64.37
C SER A 344 62.59 11.14 64.61
N GLU A 345 62.72 10.43 65.72
CA GLU A 345 61.89 9.26 66.05
C GLU A 345 60.39 9.64 66.21
N PRO A 346 60.01 10.67 66.99
CA PRO A 346 58.62 11.10 67.08
C PRO A 346 57.99 11.54 65.75
N ILE A 347 58.77 12.16 64.86
CA ILE A 347 58.29 12.51 63.51
C ILE A 347 58.08 11.24 62.66
N GLN A 348 58.95 10.24 62.77
CA GLN A 348 58.77 8.95 62.09
C GLN A 348 57.48 8.27 62.54
N VAL A 349 57.22 8.20 63.85
CA VAL A 349 55.99 7.62 64.42
C VAL A 349 54.74 8.34 63.89
N LEU A 350 54.77 9.67 63.84
CA LEU A 350 53.68 10.47 63.29
C LEU A 350 53.43 10.17 61.80
N ILE A 351 54.49 10.18 60.99
CA ILE A 351 54.39 9.99 59.54
C ILE A 351 53.91 8.58 59.20
N GLU A 352 54.39 7.56 59.92
CA GLU A 352 53.91 6.19 59.74
C GLU A 352 52.42 6.05 60.09
N ALA A 353 51.97 6.68 61.18
CA ALA A 353 50.56 6.69 61.56
C ALA A 353 49.66 7.43 60.54
N MET A 354 50.16 8.51 59.93
CA MET A 354 49.42 9.33 58.95
C MET A 354 49.42 8.75 57.53
N PHE A 355 50.57 8.28 57.06
CA PHE A 355 50.84 7.97 55.65
C PHE A 355 51.28 6.52 55.41
N GLY A 356 51.35 5.68 56.46
CA GLY A 356 51.71 4.26 56.33
C GLY A 356 50.72 3.45 55.50
N GLU A 357 51.13 2.30 54.98
CA GLU A 357 50.26 1.44 54.16
C GLU A 357 49.10 0.86 54.97
N SER A 358 47.90 0.79 54.36
CA SER A 358 46.75 0.04 54.87
C SER A 358 46.29 -0.94 53.80
N ARG A 359 45.83 -2.12 54.20
CA ARG A 359 45.25 -3.11 53.27
C ARG A 359 43.90 -2.67 52.70
N TYR A 360 43.24 -1.70 53.35
CA TYR A 360 41.87 -1.31 53.06
C TYR A 360 41.75 0.11 52.51
N GLU A 361 42.78 0.95 52.68
CA GLU A 361 42.75 2.38 52.31
C GLU A 361 44.06 2.78 51.61
N GLU A 362 43.95 3.52 50.50
CA GLU A 362 45.11 4.07 49.80
C GLU A 362 45.76 5.18 50.64
N ALA A 363 47.09 5.11 50.83
CA ALA A 363 47.82 6.09 51.64
C ALA A 363 47.83 7.49 50.98
N ALA A 364 47.60 8.53 51.80
CA ALA A 364 47.71 9.91 51.35
C ALA A 364 49.12 10.22 50.82
N TRP A 365 49.21 11.13 49.84
CA TRP A 365 50.48 11.42 49.17
C TRP A 365 51.27 12.50 49.93
N LEU A 366 52.17 12.07 50.82
CA LEU A 366 53.08 12.99 51.51
C LEU A 366 54.05 13.64 50.50
N ARG A 367 53.91 14.94 50.29
CA ARG A 367 54.69 15.74 49.35
C ARG A 367 55.90 16.40 50.02
N GLY A 368 55.83 16.74 51.30
CA GLY A 368 56.98 17.31 52.03
C GLY A 368 56.71 17.52 53.51
N LEU A 369 57.79 17.75 54.26
CA LEU A 369 57.82 17.99 55.70
C LEU A 369 58.57 19.31 55.97
N TYR A 370 57.94 20.24 56.68
CA TYR A 370 58.46 21.59 56.88
C TYR A 370 58.31 22.06 58.32
N LEU A 371 59.29 22.78 58.85
CA LEU A 371 59.26 23.38 60.18
C LEU A 371 59.05 24.89 60.05
N THR A 372 58.08 25.42 60.79
CA THR A 372 57.65 26.82 60.68
C THR A 372 57.35 27.43 62.05
N SER A 373 57.50 28.76 62.15
CA SER A 373 57.09 29.52 63.34
C SER A 373 56.40 30.81 62.89
N ALA A 374 55.21 31.07 63.44
CA ALA A 374 54.41 32.24 63.08
C ALA A 374 54.53 33.38 64.11
N THR A 375 54.63 33.02 65.39
CA THR A 375 54.75 33.93 66.54
C THR A 375 55.49 33.22 67.65
N GLN A 376 56.42 33.90 68.32
CA GLN A 376 57.21 33.33 69.42
C GLN A 376 56.46 33.49 70.75
N GLU A 377 55.51 32.58 71.03
CA GLU A 377 54.69 32.55 72.25
C GLU A 377 54.69 31.13 72.86
N GLY A 378 55.07 31.00 74.14
CA GLY A 378 55.08 29.72 74.86
C GLY A 378 56.38 29.47 75.66
N ALA A 379 56.45 28.37 76.41
CA ALA A 379 57.66 27.94 77.11
C ALA A 379 58.45 26.93 76.23
N PRO A 380 59.75 27.13 75.97
CA PRO A 380 60.54 26.20 75.18
C PRO A 380 60.60 24.79 75.77
N ILE A 381 60.54 23.78 74.91
CA ILE A 381 60.57 22.35 75.23
C ILE A 381 62.03 21.87 75.18
N ASP A 382 62.53 21.35 76.31
CA ASP A 382 63.87 20.76 76.43
C ASP A 382 63.80 19.23 76.46
N ARG A 383 63.97 18.59 75.31
CA ARG A 383 63.86 17.13 75.21
C ARG A 383 65.07 16.40 75.73
N LEU A 384 66.27 16.91 75.48
CA LEU A 384 67.50 16.28 75.97
C LEU A 384 67.48 16.21 77.50
N THR A 385 67.08 17.29 78.18
CA THR A 385 66.96 17.29 79.64
C THR A 385 65.78 16.42 80.12
N ALA A 386 64.65 16.39 79.41
CA ALA A 386 63.51 15.53 79.75
C ALA A 386 63.84 14.03 79.61
N ALA A 387 64.51 13.63 78.52
CA ALA A 387 64.95 12.25 78.29
C ALA A 387 65.96 11.80 79.35
N LEU A 388 66.95 12.65 79.67
CA LEU A 388 67.89 12.39 80.76
C LEU A 388 67.17 12.31 82.13
N SER A 389 66.24 13.21 82.41
CA SER A 389 65.49 13.18 83.67
C SER A 389 64.63 11.92 83.79
N SER A 390 64.01 11.46 82.70
CA SER A 390 63.25 10.21 82.63
C SER A 390 64.12 8.98 82.78
N SER A 391 65.32 8.95 82.19
CA SER A 391 66.25 7.80 82.34
C SER A 391 66.87 7.70 83.73
N PHE A 392 66.98 8.82 84.45
CA PHE A 392 67.55 8.89 85.81
C PHE A 392 66.50 9.06 86.94
N GLY A 393 65.19 9.02 86.64
CA GLY A 393 64.12 9.10 87.63
C GLY A 393 64.00 10.44 88.37
N LEU A 394 64.46 11.54 87.79
CA LEU A 394 64.44 12.88 88.40
C LEU A 394 63.12 13.62 88.10
N PRO A 395 62.60 14.44 89.04
CA PRO A 395 61.37 15.20 88.81
C PRO A 395 61.57 16.25 87.69
N PRO A 396 60.58 16.44 86.79
CA PRO A 396 60.69 17.36 85.65
C PRO A 396 60.83 18.81 86.13
N ARG A 397 61.88 19.49 85.65
CA ARG A 397 62.15 20.89 85.99
C ARG A 397 61.16 21.79 85.23
N ARG A 398 60.36 22.61 85.94
CA ARG A 398 59.43 23.58 85.32
C ARG A 398 60.21 24.64 84.52
N ALA A 399 59.90 24.77 83.23
CA ALA A 399 60.45 25.82 82.37
C ALA A 399 59.91 27.20 82.81
N MET A 400 60.78 28.21 82.87
CA MET A 400 60.36 29.60 83.15
C MET A 400 59.86 30.27 81.86
N PRO A 401 58.82 31.11 81.90
CA PRO A 401 58.38 31.88 80.74
C PRO A 401 59.48 32.83 80.26
N ALA A 402 59.81 32.80 78.97
CA ALA A 402 60.72 33.76 78.36
C ALA A 402 60.02 35.13 78.18
N PRO A 403 60.77 36.26 78.16
CA PRO A 403 60.21 37.58 77.87
C PRO A 403 59.57 37.62 76.48
N ARG A 404 58.46 38.36 76.32
CA ARG A 404 57.75 38.54 75.04
C ARG A 404 58.68 39.18 74.00
N VAL A 405 59.02 38.41 72.96
CA VAL A 405 59.78 38.87 71.78
C VAL A 405 58.81 39.46 70.75
N GLU A 406 59.28 40.38 69.91
CA GLU A 406 58.56 40.85 68.72
C GLU A 406 58.04 39.69 67.88
N LYS A 407 56.77 39.76 67.45
CA LYS A 407 56.16 38.74 66.58
C LYS A 407 56.86 38.73 65.22
N ARG A 408 57.57 37.64 64.90
CA ARG A 408 58.26 37.44 63.63
C ARG A 408 57.88 36.08 63.04
N SER A 409 57.64 36.02 61.73
CA SER A 409 57.45 34.76 61.04
C SER A 409 58.76 34.19 60.51
N PHE A 410 58.92 32.88 60.67
CA PHE A 410 60.03 32.10 60.17
C PHE A 410 59.51 30.97 59.28
N PHE A 411 60.12 30.88 58.10
CA PHE A 411 60.02 29.81 57.14
C PHE A 411 58.64 29.57 56.50
N LEU A 412 57.76 30.58 56.51
CA LEU A 412 56.38 30.47 56.00
C LEU A 412 56.20 31.00 54.57
N LYS A 413 56.77 32.16 54.24
CA LYS A 413 56.44 32.88 52.99
C LYS A 413 56.86 32.11 51.73
N ASN A 414 58.13 31.70 51.61
CA ASN A 414 58.59 30.97 50.42
C ASN A 414 58.07 29.53 50.43
N LEU A 415 57.75 28.95 51.60
CA LEU A 415 57.09 27.65 51.66
C LEU A 415 55.74 27.70 50.93
N LEU A 416 54.92 28.71 51.21
CA LEU A 416 53.62 28.86 50.55
C LEU A 416 53.79 29.26 49.07
N THR A 417 54.59 30.30 48.79
CA THR A 417 54.66 30.90 47.45
C THR A 417 55.55 30.17 46.44
N GLU A 418 56.71 29.67 46.85
CA GLU A 418 57.71 29.07 45.97
C GLU A 418 57.60 27.54 45.90
N VAL A 419 57.02 26.89 46.93
CA VAL A 419 56.83 25.44 46.96
C VAL A 419 55.37 25.06 46.74
N ILE A 420 54.49 25.35 47.72
CA ILE A 420 53.13 24.81 47.73
C ILE A 420 52.30 25.32 46.53
N PHE A 421 52.29 26.63 46.27
CA PHE A 421 51.47 27.22 45.19
C PHE A 421 51.96 26.90 43.79
N ARG A 422 53.28 26.72 43.60
CA ARG A 422 53.86 26.32 42.30
C ARG A 422 53.48 24.90 41.88
N GLU A 423 53.05 24.08 42.84
CA GLU A 423 52.69 22.68 42.63
C GLU A 423 51.19 22.43 42.43
N ALA A 424 50.41 23.48 42.16
CA ALA A 424 48.97 23.43 41.95
C ALA A 424 48.46 22.34 40.98
N GLY A 425 49.28 21.91 40.02
CA GLY A 425 48.90 20.94 38.98
C GLY A 425 49.08 19.47 39.33
N LEU A 426 49.59 19.14 40.52
CA LEU A 426 50.05 17.77 40.84
C LEU A 426 48.94 16.75 41.16
N GLY A 427 47.73 17.20 41.53
CA GLY A 427 46.63 16.29 41.90
C GLY A 427 46.28 15.27 40.79
N THR A 428 46.29 13.98 41.14
CA THR A 428 46.02 12.88 40.20
C THR A 428 44.60 12.35 40.38
N PHE A 429 43.91 12.11 39.26
CA PHE A 429 42.59 11.46 39.27
C PHE A 429 42.76 9.94 39.24
N ASP A 430 41.76 9.21 39.74
CA ASP A 430 41.75 7.73 39.69
C ASP A 430 41.98 7.21 38.24
N PRO A 431 43.09 6.49 37.98
CA PRO A 431 43.42 5.97 36.66
C PRO A 431 42.42 4.91 36.16
N LEU A 432 41.73 4.19 37.05
CA LEU A 432 40.74 3.16 36.67
C LEU A 432 39.48 3.81 36.08
N ALA A 433 38.98 4.88 36.68
CA ALA A 433 37.85 5.65 36.15
C ALA A 433 38.15 6.25 34.75
N GLN A 434 39.40 6.68 34.51
CA GLN A 434 39.82 7.21 33.21
C GLN A 434 39.94 6.11 32.14
N ARG A 435 40.45 4.92 32.51
CA ARG A 435 40.52 3.75 31.63
C ARG A 435 39.14 3.24 31.22
N ARG A 436 38.17 3.12 32.14
CA ARG A 436 36.80 2.69 31.81
C ARG A 436 36.16 3.58 30.74
N ARG A 437 36.33 4.90 30.85
CA ARG A 437 35.81 5.85 29.85
C ARG A 437 36.51 5.73 28.50
N ALA A 438 37.82 5.53 28.49
CA ALA A 438 38.57 5.29 27.24
C ALA A 438 38.09 4.01 26.55
N TRP A 439 37.82 2.93 27.31
CA TRP A 439 37.28 1.68 26.78
C TRP A 439 35.85 1.80 26.27
N ILE A 440 34.98 2.58 26.94
CA ILE A 440 33.64 2.89 26.42
C ILE A 440 33.74 3.61 25.07
N TRP A 441 34.63 4.61 24.95
CA TRP A 441 34.82 5.34 23.70
C TRP A 441 35.42 4.46 22.58
N ARG A 442 36.41 3.61 22.92
CA ARG A 442 36.98 2.65 21.97
C ARG A 442 35.95 1.61 21.55
N GLY A 443 35.12 1.13 22.47
CA GLY A 443 34.01 0.21 22.17
C GLY A 443 32.99 0.84 21.22
N ALA A 444 32.60 2.10 21.47
CA ALA A 444 31.72 2.83 20.56
C ALA A 444 32.35 3.03 19.17
N ALA A 445 33.63 3.40 19.09
CA ALA A 445 34.33 3.55 17.82
C ALA A 445 34.46 2.22 17.06
N ALA A 446 34.76 1.12 17.76
CA ALA A 446 34.83 -0.22 17.17
C ALA A 446 33.45 -0.70 16.67
N ALA A 447 32.38 -0.43 17.42
CA ALA A 447 31.02 -0.74 16.99
C ALA A 447 30.63 0.05 15.73
N CYS A 448 30.93 1.35 15.66
CA CYS A 448 30.71 2.15 14.46
C CYS A 448 31.50 1.63 13.25
N ALA A 449 32.76 1.24 13.44
CA ALA A 449 33.58 0.65 12.39
C ALA A 449 33.01 -0.70 11.90
N ALA A 450 32.56 -1.55 12.82
CA ALA A 450 31.94 -2.83 12.49
C ALA A 450 30.64 -2.64 11.68
N VAL A 451 29.78 -1.70 12.07
CA VAL A 451 28.56 -1.36 11.31
C VAL A 451 28.90 -0.84 9.91
N ALA A 452 29.91 0.03 9.79
CA ALA A 452 30.34 0.54 8.48
C ALA A 452 30.88 -0.58 7.57
N LEU A 453 31.67 -1.52 8.11
CA LEU A 453 32.17 -2.67 7.37
C LEU A 453 31.03 -3.61 6.95
N LEU A 454 30.07 -3.88 7.84
CA LEU A 454 28.87 -4.67 7.52
C LEU A 454 28.04 -4.02 6.40
N ALA A 455 27.79 -2.71 6.49
CA ALA A 455 27.08 -1.97 5.46
C ALA A 455 27.82 -2.01 4.11
N GLY A 456 29.15 -1.83 4.12
CA GLY A 456 29.99 -1.93 2.93
C GLY A 456 29.98 -3.34 2.31
N ALA A 457 29.99 -4.39 3.14
CA ALA A 457 29.93 -5.78 2.68
C ALA A 457 28.56 -6.10 2.04
N VAL A 458 27.46 -5.70 2.68
CA VAL A 458 26.10 -5.88 2.14
C VAL A 458 25.92 -5.12 0.82
N PHE A 459 26.41 -3.87 0.75
CA PHE A 459 26.40 -3.09 -0.48
C PHE A 459 27.18 -3.76 -1.61
N THR A 460 28.40 -4.23 -1.33
CA THR A 460 29.26 -4.88 -2.32
C THR A 460 28.64 -6.16 -2.84
N TRP A 461 28.04 -6.96 -1.96
CA TRP A 461 27.36 -8.18 -2.35
C TRP A 461 26.13 -7.89 -3.24
N SER A 462 25.25 -6.96 -2.81
CA SER A 462 24.10 -6.54 -3.61
C SER A 462 24.50 -6.02 -5.00
N TYR A 463 25.59 -5.26 -5.10
CA TYR A 463 26.14 -4.79 -6.37
C TYR A 463 26.54 -5.95 -7.31
N PHE A 464 27.25 -6.96 -6.80
CA PHE A 464 27.68 -8.09 -7.63
C PHE A 464 26.51 -9.00 -8.05
N ASP A 465 25.53 -9.20 -7.17
CA ASP A 465 24.34 -10.01 -7.47
C ASP A 465 23.51 -9.36 -8.58
N ASN A 466 23.21 -8.06 -8.45
CA ASN A 466 22.51 -7.29 -9.48
C ASN A 466 23.28 -7.21 -10.80
N ARG A 467 24.62 -7.06 -10.75
CA ARG A 467 25.46 -7.09 -11.95
C ARG A 467 25.41 -8.44 -12.66
N ASN A 468 25.40 -9.53 -11.91
CA ASN A 468 25.30 -10.88 -12.47
C ASN A 468 23.92 -11.10 -13.10
N ALA A 469 22.85 -10.62 -12.48
CA ALA A 469 21.50 -10.68 -13.03
C ALA A 469 21.39 -9.91 -14.37
N ILE A 470 21.93 -8.69 -14.45
CA ILE A 470 21.98 -7.92 -15.71
C ILE A 470 22.77 -8.67 -16.78
N THR A 471 23.92 -9.25 -16.43
CA THR A 471 24.75 -10.00 -17.38
C THR A 471 24.03 -11.25 -17.87
N ALA A 472 23.31 -11.95 -16.98
CA ALA A 472 22.51 -13.10 -17.34
C ALA A 472 21.34 -12.70 -18.28
N GLN A 473 20.65 -11.58 -18.01
CA GLN A 473 19.61 -11.06 -18.89
C GLN A 473 20.16 -10.72 -20.28
N ALA A 474 21.29 -10.02 -20.33
CA ALA A 474 21.95 -9.67 -21.58
C ALA A 474 22.31 -10.92 -22.41
N SER A 475 22.81 -11.98 -21.75
CA SER A 475 23.13 -13.23 -22.43
C SER A 475 21.91 -13.96 -22.99
N GLN A 476 20.75 -13.87 -22.32
CA GLN A 476 19.49 -14.42 -22.82
C GLN A 476 19.00 -13.65 -24.05
N PHE A 477 19.07 -12.31 -24.03
CA PHE A 477 18.71 -11.49 -25.19
C PHE A 477 19.67 -11.68 -26.38
N GLU A 478 20.97 -11.84 -26.13
CA GLU A 478 21.94 -12.15 -27.18
C GLU A 478 21.63 -13.50 -27.84
N ALA A 479 21.24 -14.51 -27.04
CA ALA A 479 20.81 -15.81 -27.56
C ALA A 479 19.51 -15.72 -28.40
N LEU A 480 18.61 -14.79 -28.07
CA LEU A 480 17.38 -14.54 -28.83
C LEU A 480 17.59 -13.78 -30.14
N GLN A 481 18.72 -13.10 -30.33
CA GLN A 481 18.92 -12.25 -31.50
C GLN A 481 18.83 -13.04 -32.82
N ALA A 482 19.40 -14.25 -32.87
CA ALA A 482 19.33 -15.13 -34.04
C ALA A 482 17.91 -15.65 -34.35
N PRO A 483 17.16 -16.26 -33.41
CA PRO A 483 15.79 -16.71 -33.71
C PRO A 483 14.84 -15.55 -34.02
N LEU A 484 14.95 -14.40 -33.34
CA LEU A 484 14.10 -13.24 -33.61
C LEU A 484 14.37 -12.61 -34.97
N THR A 485 15.63 -12.52 -35.39
CA THR A 485 15.96 -12.02 -36.74
C THR A 485 15.50 -12.99 -37.83
N ALA A 486 15.58 -14.30 -37.60
CA ALA A 486 15.02 -15.30 -38.51
C ALA A 486 13.48 -15.21 -38.59
N ALA A 487 12.80 -15.02 -37.46
CA ALA A 487 11.34 -14.84 -37.41
C ALA A 487 10.89 -13.53 -38.07
N ALA A 488 11.63 -12.42 -37.87
CA ALA A 488 11.36 -11.15 -38.53
C ALA A 488 11.61 -11.17 -40.05
N ALA A 489 12.54 -12.03 -40.51
CA ALA A 489 12.85 -12.21 -41.94
C ALA A 489 11.88 -13.18 -42.64
N ALA A 490 11.04 -13.91 -41.90
CA ALA A 490 10.03 -14.77 -42.48
C ALA A 490 8.98 -13.91 -43.23
N PRO A 491 8.57 -14.30 -44.45
CA PRO A 491 7.65 -13.51 -45.25
C PRO A 491 6.25 -13.51 -44.63
N ALA A 492 5.88 -12.42 -43.97
CA ALA A 492 4.50 -12.13 -43.59
C ALA A 492 3.71 -11.72 -44.84
N SER A 493 3.11 -12.70 -45.53
CA SER A 493 2.41 -12.48 -46.80
C SER A 493 1.11 -13.27 -46.87
N VAL A 494 0.20 -12.83 -47.74
CA VAL A 494 -1.09 -13.48 -48.03
C VAL A 494 -0.93 -14.96 -48.41
N GLU A 495 0.16 -15.31 -49.10
CA GLU A 495 0.45 -16.69 -49.55
C GLU A 495 0.99 -17.59 -48.43
N GLN A 496 1.61 -16.99 -47.40
CA GLN A 496 2.18 -17.69 -46.24
C GLN A 496 1.89 -16.90 -44.94
N PRO A 497 0.64 -16.89 -44.45
CA PRO A 497 0.25 -16.14 -43.24
C PRO A 497 0.70 -16.81 -41.93
N ALA A 498 1.74 -17.65 -41.97
CA ALA A 498 2.09 -18.58 -40.89
C ALA A 498 2.48 -17.85 -39.59
N ILE A 499 1.49 -17.66 -38.72
CA ILE A 499 1.63 -16.94 -37.45
C ILE A 499 2.34 -17.76 -36.37
N ASP A 500 2.40 -19.09 -36.50
CA ASP A 500 3.00 -20.00 -35.51
C ASP A 500 4.46 -19.66 -35.21
N GLY A 501 5.24 -19.30 -36.23
CA GLY A 501 6.64 -18.89 -36.06
C GLY A 501 6.77 -17.59 -35.26
N ALA A 502 5.88 -16.63 -35.51
CA ALA A 502 5.82 -15.38 -34.76
C ALA A 502 5.36 -15.59 -33.31
N LEU A 503 4.38 -16.47 -33.08
CA LEU A 503 3.89 -16.81 -31.73
C LEU A 503 4.97 -17.55 -30.91
N ASN A 504 5.70 -18.47 -31.53
CA ASN A 504 6.84 -19.13 -30.88
C ASN A 504 7.94 -18.13 -30.53
N ALA A 505 8.22 -17.15 -31.41
CA ALA A 505 9.16 -16.06 -31.11
C ALA A 505 8.70 -15.21 -29.91
N MET A 506 7.40 -14.93 -29.78
CA MET A 506 6.86 -14.23 -28.60
C MET A 506 7.03 -15.05 -27.31
N ALA A 507 6.76 -16.35 -27.37
CA ALA A 507 6.97 -17.25 -26.24
C ALA A 507 8.46 -17.31 -25.83
N GLU A 508 9.38 -17.34 -26.80
CA GLU A 508 10.82 -17.28 -26.53
C GLU A 508 11.23 -15.97 -25.84
N VAL A 509 10.66 -14.82 -26.26
CA VAL A 509 10.91 -13.52 -25.60
C VAL A 509 10.42 -13.52 -24.17
N VAL A 510 9.20 -14.00 -23.91
CA VAL A 510 8.64 -14.06 -22.54
C VAL A 510 9.45 -14.99 -21.64
N ASN A 511 9.93 -16.11 -22.19
CA ASN A 511 10.73 -17.09 -21.45
C ASN A 511 12.17 -16.62 -21.19
N ALA A 512 12.71 -15.72 -22.03
CA ALA A 512 14.03 -15.11 -21.86
C ALA A 512 14.01 -14.00 -20.80
N ARG A 513 13.68 -14.38 -19.57
CA ARG A 513 13.65 -13.50 -18.41
C ARG A 513 14.51 -14.06 -17.29
N THR A 514 15.34 -13.19 -16.71
CA THR A 514 16.00 -13.42 -15.44
C THR A 514 15.13 -12.91 -14.30
N ALA A 515 14.97 -13.72 -13.26
CA ALA A 515 14.25 -13.30 -12.07
C ALA A 515 15.01 -12.14 -11.40
N PRO A 516 14.35 -11.01 -11.07
CA PRO A 516 15.01 -9.96 -10.33
C PRO A 516 15.43 -10.50 -8.95
N PRO A 517 16.63 -10.16 -8.45
CA PRO A 517 17.08 -10.62 -7.14
C PRO A 517 16.10 -10.13 -6.06
N SER A 518 15.47 -11.05 -5.33
CA SER A 518 14.34 -10.75 -4.43
C SER A 518 14.65 -11.08 -2.96
N SER A 519 15.78 -10.58 -2.44
CA SER A 519 16.22 -10.88 -1.06
C SER A 519 16.32 -9.62 -0.19
N ALA A 520 16.39 -9.80 1.13
CA ALA A 520 16.65 -8.72 2.10
C ALA A 520 17.94 -7.91 1.80
N GLN A 521 18.77 -8.41 0.88
CA GLN A 521 20.02 -7.82 0.43
C GLN A 521 19.78 -6.62 -0.52
N ASP A 522 18.63 -6.56 -1.20
CA ASP A 522 18.22 -5.45 -2.09
C ASP A 522 17.61 -4.24 -1.33
N LEU A 523 17.37 -4.37 -0.01
CA LEU A 523 16.88 -3.28 0.84
C LEU A 523 17.94 -2.23 1.17
N LEU A 524 19.22 -2.55 1.00
CA LEU A 524 20.37 -1.71 1.41
C LEU A 524 21.35 -1.40 0.27
N GLY A 525 21.16 -1.96 -0.93
CA GLY A 525 22.01 -1.78 -2.11
C GLY A 525 21.26 -1.37 -3.38
N PRO A 526 21.96 -1.06 -4.49
CA PRO A 526 21.32 -0.63 -5.73
C PRO A 526 20.64 -1.81 -6.44
N SER A 527 19.32 -1.74 -6.60
CA SER A 527 18.53 -2.78 -7.29
C SER A 527 18.42 -2.52 -8.79
N ALA A 528 18.66 -3.56 -9.60
CA ALA A 528 18.50 -3.57 -11.05
C ALA A 528 17.08 -4.02 -11.50
N SER A 529 16.20 -4.34 -10.55
CA SER A 529 14.85 -4.88 -10.82
C SER A 529 14.03 -4.05 -11.81
N ALA A 530 14.00 -2.73 -11.65
CA ALA A 530 13.26 -1.83 -12.54
C ALA A 530 13.83 -1.83 -13.97
N GLU A 531 15.16 -1.88 -14.11
CA GLU A 531 15.84 -1.90 -15.41
C GLU A 531 15.61 -3.23 -16.13
N LEU A 532 15.65 -4.35 -15.40
CA LEU A 532 15.35 -5.68 -15.93
C LEU A 532 13.89 -5.77 -16.40
N LEU A 533 12.94 -5.25 -15.63
CA LEU A 533 11.52 -5.20 -16.03
C LEU A 533 11.30 -4.33 -17.26
N ARG A 534 11.93 -3.15 -17.30
CA ARG A 534 11.81 -2.23 -18.43
C ARG A 534 12.40 -2.83 -19.71
N SER A 535 13.62 -3.37 -19.65
CA SER A 535 14.26 -4.00 -20.81
C SER A 535 13.48 -5.22 -21.33
N GLN A 536 12.83 -5.98 -20.44
CA GLN A 536 11.92 -7.06 -20.82
C GLN A 536 10.68 -6.54 -21.57
N ALA A 537 10.03 -5.51 -21.04
CA ALA A 537 8.86 -4.89 -21.68
C ALA A 537 9.22 -4.30 -23.05
N ASP A 538 10.32 -3.53 -23.12
CA ASP A 538 10.80 -2.93 -24.37
C ASP A 538 11.11 -4.00 -25.43
N THR A 539 11.73 -5.12 -25.03
CA THR A 539 12.05 -6.23 -25.96
C THR A 539 10.79 -6.95 -26.44
N TYR A 540 9.81 -7.17 -25.55
CA TYR A 540 8.52 -7.77 -25.89
C TYR A 540 7.72 -6.87 -26.84
N ASP A 541 7.63 -5.57 -26.58
CA ASP A 541 6.94 -4.61 -27.47
C ASP A 541 7.62 -4.52 -28.85
N HIS A 542 8.95 -4.58 -28.88
CA HIS A 542 9.70 -4.65 -30.14
C HIS A 542 9.42 -5.93 -30.93
N ALA A 543 9.26 -7.07 -30.26
CA ALA A 543 8.91 -8.34 -30.90
C ALA A 543 7.46 -8.34 -31.41
N LEU A 544 6.51 -7.78 -30.63
CA LEU A 544 5.12 -7.58 -31.07
C LEU A 544 5.09 -6.78 -32.38
N ARG A 545 5.76 -5.61 -32.39
CA ARG A 545 5.79 -4.70 -33.54
C ARG A 545 6.40 -5.31 -34.80
N ASN A 546 7.58 -5.92 -34.67
CA ASN A 546 8.39 -6.26 -35.84
C ASN A 546 8.21 -7.71 -36.30
N ILE A 547 7.61 -8.56 -35.46
CA ILE A 547 7.42 -9.98 -35.75
C ILE A 547 5.93 -10.31 -35.79
N LEU A 548 5.19 -10.08 -34.69
CA LEU A 548 3.80 -10.55 -34.60
C LEU A 548 2.82 -9.73 -35.44
N GLU A 549 2.85 -8.41 -35.35
CA GLU A 549 1.91 -7.51 -36.05
C GLU A 549 1.89 -7.71 -37.58
N PRO A 550 3.04 -7.79 -38.29
CA PRO A 550 3.04 -8.10 -39.72
C PRO A 550 2.36 -9.43 -40.05
N HIS A 551 2.55 -10.46 -39.24
CA HIS A 551 1.94 -11.77 -39.45
C HIS A 551 0.43 -11.76 -39.13
N MET A 552 -0.01 -10.99 -38.13
CA MET A 552 -1.43 -10.76 -37.87
C MET A 552 -2.10 -10.05 -39.05
N VAL A 553 -1.49 -8.98 -39.57
CA VAL A 553 -2.01 -8.27 -40.74
C VAL A 553 -2.05 -9.18 -41.96
N ALA A 554 -1.00 -9.96 -42.22
CA ALA A 554 -0.98 -10.94 -43.32
C ALA A 554 -2.04 -12.04 -43.17
N LEU A 555 -2.30 -12.53 -41.96
CA LEU A 555 -3.38 -13.48 -41.68
C LEU A 555 -4.75 -12.88 -41.98
N LEU A 556 -4.96 -11.63 -41.58
CA LEU A 556 -6.19 -10.90 -41.88
C LEU A 556 -6.35 -10.69 -43.39
N GLU A 557 -5.30 -10.28 -44.11
CA GLU A 557 -5.31 -10.13 -45.56
C GLU A 557 -5.62 -11.45 -46.29
N ALA A 558 -4.99 -12.55 -45.88
CA ALA A 558 -5.27 -13.88 -46.43
C ALA A 558 -6.72 -14.30 -46.22
N THR A 559 -7.27 -14.01 -45.04
CA THR A 559 -8.67 -14.31 -44.71
C THR A 559 -9.62 -13.44 -45.54
N MET A 560 -9.34 -12.14 -45.67
CA MET A 560 -10.12 -11.20 -46.47
C MET A 560 -10.12 -11.56 -47.95
N TRP A 561 -8.97 -11.94 -48.53
CA TRP A 561 -8.92 -12.39 -49.93
C TRP A 561 -9.73 -13.67 -50.16
N ARG A 562 -9.71 -14.61 -49.21
CA ARG A 562 -10.51 -15.85 -49.29
C ARG A 562 -12.02 -15.60 -49.20
N GLN A 563 -12.41 -14.67 -48.34
CA GLN A 563 -13.81 -14.28 -48.10
C GLN A 563 -14.21 -13.00 -48.86
N ILE A 564 -13.52 -12.68 -49.96
CA ILE A 564 -13.71 -11.40 -50.67
C ILE A 564 -15.13 -11.22 -51.21
N ARG A 565 -15.89 -12.30 -51.35
CA ARG A 565 -17.28 -12.30 -51.84
C ARG A 565 -18.32 -12.31 -50.72
N ASP A 566 -17.90 -12.44 -49.46
CA ASP A 566 -18.79 -12.44 -48.30
C ASP A 566 -18.90 -11.01 -47.74
N PRO A 567 -20.01 -10.30 -47.98
CA PRO A 567 -20.16 -8.93 -47.54
C PRO A 567 -20.34 -8.80 -46.02
N ASP A 568 -20.82 -9.85 -45.34
CA ASP A 568 -21.04 -9.83 -43.88
C ASP A 568 -19.71 -9.95 -43.14
N PHE A 569 -18.86 -10.89 -43.54
CA PHE A 569 -17.49 -10.98 -43.02
C PHE A 569 -16.66 -9.72 -43.35
N MET A 570 -16.74 -9.25 -44.60
CA MET A 570 -15.90 -8.15 -45.07
C MET A 570 -16.14 -6.84 -44.31
N LEU A 571 -17.35 -6.63 -43.79
CA LEU A 571 -17.69 -5.44 -43.01
C LEU A 571 -16.81 -5.30 -41.76
N GLY A 572 -16.78 -6.35 -40.93
CA GLY A 572 -15.97 -6.38 -39.72
C GLY A 572 -14.48 -6.49 -40.04
N ALA A 573 -14.12 -7.31 -41.02
CA ALA A 573 -12.73 -7.51 -41.42
C ALA A 573 -12.08 -6.23 -41.96
N LEU A 574 -12.76 -5.48 -42.82
CA LEU A 574 -12.24 -4.22 -43.36
C LEU A 574 -12.15 -3.13 -42.29
N LYS A 575 -13.10 -3.08 -41.33
CA LYS A 575 -13.03 -2.15 -40.19
C LYS A 575 -11.79 -2.45 -39.35
N THR A 576 -11.60 -3.70 -38.92
CA THR A 576 -10.43 -4.13 -38.13
C THR A 576 -9.12 -3.92 -38.90
N TYR A 577 -9.08 -4.28 -40.19
CA TYR A 577 -7.90 -4.10 -41.04
C TYR A 577 -7.47 -2.64 -41.16
N ARG A 578 -8.43 -1.71 -41.38
CA ARG A 578 -8.12 -0.28 -41.47
C ARG A 578 -7.61 0.29 -40.15
N MET A 579 -8.03 -0.26 -39.01
CA MET A 579 -7.50 0.14 -37.70
C MET A 579 -6.06 -0.38 -37.49
N MET A 580 -5.79 -1.63 -37.82
CA MET A 580 -4.45 -2.24 -37.68
C MET A 580 -3.41 -1.70 -38.66
N THR A 581 -3.84 -1.12 -39.79
CA THR A 581 -2.97 -0.52 -40.81
C THR A 581 -2.91 1.02 -40.75
N GLY A 582 -3.52 1.65 -39.75
CA GLY A 582 -3.48 3.10 -39.55
C GLY A 582 -4.34 3.91 -40.53
N LEU A 583 -5.21 3.26 -41.30
CA LEU A 583 -6.17 3.90 -42.21
C LEU A 583 -7.43 4.42 -41.50
N SER A 584 -7.62 4.08 -40.22
CA SER A 584 -8.69 4.53 -39.32
C SER A 584 -8.17 4.63 -37.89
N GLN A 585 -8.83 5.43 -37.04
CA GLN A 585 -8.53 5.44 -35.59
C GLN A 585 -8.79 4.07 -34.98
N MET A 586 -7.88 3.61 -34.11
CA MET A 586 -7.97 2.33 -33.42
C MET A 586 -9.04 2.36 -32.31
N ASP A 587 -10.04 1.48 -32.42
CA ASP A 587 -10.95 1.09 -31.35
C ASP A 587 -10.53 -0.30 -30.87
N ALA A 588 -9.74 -0.34 -29.80
CA ALA A 588 -9.15 -1.59 -29.30
C ALA A 588 -10.22 -2.57 -28.83
N ASP A 589 -11.29 -2.11 -28.18
CA ASP A 589 -12.35 -2.98 -27.67
C ASP A 589 -13.09 -3.69 -28.82
N TYR A 590 -13.40 -2.95 -29.90
CA TYR A 590 -13.98 -3.55 -31.10
C TYR A 590 -13.00 -4.50 -31.78
N ALA A 591 -11.74 -4.09 -31.97
CA ALA A 591 -10.73 -4.90 -32.66
C ALA A 591 -10.45 -6.21 -31.90
N GLU A 592 -10.28 -6.16 -30.57
CA GLU A 592 -10.09 -7.35 -29.72
C GLU A 592 -11.31 -8.28 -29.81
N ASN A 593 -12.53 -7.74 -29.65
CA ASN A 593 -13.74 -8.55 -29.70
C ASN A 593 -13.94 -9.23 -31.05
N TRP A 594 -13.73 -8.50 -32.15
CA TRP A 594 -13.85 -9.06 -33.50
C TRP A 594 -12.74 -10.07 -33.80
N TRP A 595 -11.50 -9.78 -33.37
CA TRP A 595 -10.35 -10.66 -33.56
C TRP A 595 -10.54 -12.01 -32.85
N VAL A 596 -11.14 -12.02 -31.66
CA VAL A 596 -11.35 -13.25 -30.88
C VAL A 596 -12.62 -13.99 -31.29
N ASN A 597 -13.72 -13.29 -31.54
CA ASN A 597 -15.03 -13.93 -31.70
C ASN A 597 -15.43 -14.16 -33.16
N ASP A 598 -15.01 -13.31 -34.10
CA ASP A 598 -15.45 -13.38 -35.49
C ASP A 598 -14.38 -13.99 -36.41
N LEU A 599 -13.11 -13.57 -36.28
CA LEU A 599 -12.02 -14.05 -37.14
C LEU A 599 -11.85 -15.60 -37.18
N PRO A 600 -11.92 -16.34 -36.06
CA PRO A 600 -11.64 -17.79 -36.07
C PRO A 600 -12.57 -18.63 -36.94
N GLU A 601 -13.80 -18.17 -37.18
CA GLU A 601 -14.77 -18.86 -38.04
C GLU A 601 -14.32 -18.88 -39.51
N PHE A 602 -13.60 -17.84 -39.94
CA PHE A 602 -13.25 -17.62 -41.35
C PHE A 602 -11.77 -17.83 -41.66
N ALA A 603 -10.90 -17.75 -40.65
CA ALA A 603 -9.45 -17.81 -40.80
C ALA A 603 -8.98 -19.10 -41.49
N PRO A 604 -7.94 -19.04 -42.34
CA PRO A 604 -7.42 -20.22 -43.05
C PRO A 604 -6.80 -21.26 -42.10
N THR A 605 -6.35 -20.83 -40.93
CA THR A 605 -5.75 -21.63 -39.86
C THR A 605 -6.29 -21.12 -38.53
N ALA A 606 -6.33 -21.98 -37.51
CA ALA A 606 -6.76 -21.57 -36.17
C ALA A 606 -5.85 -20.44 -35.66
N PRO A 607 -6.38 -19.22 -35.44
CA PRO A 607 -5.55 -18.07 -35.06
C PRO A 607 -5.00 -18.19 -33.63
N PHE A 608 -5.65 -18.98 -32.77
CA PHE A 608 -5.31 -19.13 -31.35
C PHE A 608 -5.02 -20.61 -31.01
N PRO A 609 -3.82 -21.12 -31.29
CA PRO A 609 -3.46 -22.51 -30.95
C PRO A 609 -3.30 -22.73 -29.44
N THR A 610 -3.00 -21.68 -28.67
CA THR A 610 -2.84 -21.69 -27.20
C THR A 610 -3.45 -20.43 -26.58
N ALA A 611 -3.74 -20.47 -25.27
CA ALA A 611 -4.20 -19.28 -24.54
C ALA A 611 -3.15 -18.15 -24.53
N ASP A 612 -1.86 -18.50 -24.46
CA ASP A 612 -0.77 -17.52 -24.54
C ASP A 612 -0.72 -16.85 -25.92
N ALA A 613 -1.07 -17.57 -27.00
CA ALA A 613 -1.12 -17.01 -28.34
C ALA A 613 -2.24 -15.98 -28.52
N GLU A 614 -3.39 -16.20 -27.88
CA GLU A 614 -4.47 -15.21 -27.81
C GLU A 614 -3.98 -13.95 -27.08
N GLU A 615 -3.37 -14.10 -25.91
CA GLU A 615 -2.86 -12.96 -25.12
C GLU A 615 -1.78 -12.16 -25.86
N HIS A 616 -0.87 -12.81 -26.58
CA HIS A 616 0.14 -12.12 -27.39
C HIS A 616 -0.50 -11.27 -28.51
N GLN A 617 -1.55 -11.80 -29.16
CA GLN A 617 -2.26 -11.09 -30.23
C GLN A 617 -3.10 -9.93 -29.68
N LEU A 618 -3.77 -10.11 -28.55
CA LEU A 618 -4.47 -9.02 -27.85
C LEU A 618 -3.48 -7.94 -27.39
N ALA A 619 -2.30 -8.32 -26.88
CA ALA A 619 -1.25 -7.38 -26.51
C ALA A 619 -0.76 -6.55 -27.72
N ALA A 620 -0.63 -7.15 -28.91
CA ALA A 620 -0.32 -6.43 -30.13
C ALA A 620 -1.42 -5.41 -30.51
N ILE A 621 -2.70 -5.78 -30.41
CA ILE A 621 -3.83 -4.86 -30.67
C ILE A 621 -3.81 -3.67 -29.71
N ARG A 622 -3.60 -3.92 -28.41
CA ARG A 622 -3.46 -2.86 -27.39
C ARG A 622 -2.27 -1.95 -27.66
N ARG A 623 -1.15 -2.51 -28.12
CA ARG A 623 0.04 -1.73 -28.49
C ARG A 623 -0.25 -0.79 -29.67
N MET A 624 -0.92 -1.28 -30.72
CA MET A 624 -1.30 -0.49 -31.90
C MET A 624 -2.30 0.65 -31.58
N ALA A 625 -2.96 0.64 -30.42
CA ALA A 625 -3.76 1.75 -29.92
C ALA A 625 -2.94 2.89 -29.27
N VAL A 626 -1.68 2.62 -28.89
CA VAL A 626 -0.80 3.57 -28.18
C VAL A 626 0.33 4.09 -29.06
N ASP A 627 0.85 3.27 -29.98
CA ASP A 627 1.95 3.60 -30.89
C ASP A 627 1.46 3.64 -32.36
N ASP A 628 1.58 4.79 -33.03
CA ASP A 628 1.14 5.05 -34.40
C ASP A 628 2.01 4.38 -35.49
N SER A 629 2.72 3.30 -35.15
CA SER A 629 3.56 2.56 -36.08
C SER A 629 2.79 1.38 -36.69
N TYR A 630 2.22 1.59 -37.87
CA TYR A 630 1.38 0.59 -38.53
C TYR A 630 2.09 -0.16 -39.67
N VAL A 631 1.61 -1.37 -39.95
CA VAL A 631 2.00 -2.13 -41.14
C VAL A 631 1.37 -1.47 -42.37
N ALA A 632 2.12 -1.44 -43.49
CA ALA A 632 1.63 -0.82 -44.72
C ALA A 632 0.44 -1.63 -45.30
N PRO A 633 -0.69 -0.97 -45.63
CA PRO A 633 -1.87 -1.66 -46.17
C PRO A 633 -1.73 -2.06 -47.65
N ASP A 634 -2.31 -3.20 -48.02
CA ASP A 634 -2.62 -3.60 -49.39
C ASP A 634 -3.79 -2.77 -49.95
N GLN A 635 -3.45 -1.78 -50.75
CA GLN A 635 -4.41 -0.88 -51.39
C GLN A 635 -5.36 -1.61 -52.35
N ALA A 636 -4.94 -2.73 -52.97
CA ALA A 636 -5.79 -3.51 -53.87
C ALA A 636 -6.86 -4.27 -53.09
N LEU A 637 -6.48 -4.87 -51.95
CA LEU A 637 -7.42 -5.52 -51.06
C LEU A 637 -8.46 -4.54 -50.52
N VAL A 638 -8.03 -3.36 -50.05
CA VAL A 638 -8.95 -2.32 -49.55
C VAL A 638 -9.96 -1.92 -50.63
N ALA A 639 -9.50 -1.71 -51.86
CA ALA A 639 -10.37 -1.33 -52.97
C ALA A 639 -11.40 -2.42 -53.30
N GLU A 640 -11.00 -3.69 -53.31
CA GLU A 640 -11.91 -4.80 -53.61
C GLU A 640 -12.87 -5.09 -52.45
N ALA A 641 -12.37 -5.07 -51.20
CA ALA A 641 -13.17 -5.19 -49.99
C ALA A 641 -14.26 -4.11 -49.92
N LEU A 642 -13.92 -2.87 -50.29
CA LEU A 642 -14.90 -1.78 -50.38
C LEU A 642 -16.00 -2.11 -51.38
N LYS A 643 -15.70 -2.62 -52.59
CA LYS A 643 -16.74 -3.01 -53.57
C LYS A 643 -17.71 -4.04 -52.98
N THR A 644 -17.19 -5.04 -52.27
CA THR A 644 -18.01 -6.08 -51.63
C THR A 644 -18.88 -5.50 -50.51
N VAL A 645 -18.32 -4.68 -49.61
CA VAL A 645 -19.08 -4.05 -48.51
C VAL A 645 -20.17 -3.12 -49.04
N CYS A 646 -19.93 -2.45 -50.18
CA CYS A 646 -20.91 -1.58 -50.80
C CYS A 646 -22.08 -2.30 -51.49
N THR A 647 -22.06 -3.64 -51.60
CA THR A 647 -23.23 -4.41 -52.09
C THR A 647 -24.40 -4.39 -51.10
N ILE A 648 -24.12 -4.22 -49.81
CA ILE A 648 -25.13 -4.02 -48.78
C ILE A 648 -25.28 -2.50 -48.57
N SER A 649 -26.52 -1.99 -48.61
CA SER A 649 -26.78 -0.58 -48.34
C SER A 649 -26.45 -0.22 -46.88
N LEU A 650 -26.10 1.04 -46.62
CA LEU A 650 -25.83 1.52 -45.26
C LEU A 650 -27.03 1.29 -44.31
N PRO A 651 -28.29 1.56 -44.71
CA PRO A 651 -29.46 1.24 -43.89
C PRO A 651 -29.60 -0.25 -43.60
N ALA A 652 -29.34 -1.14 -44.57
CA ALA A 652 -29.45 -2.58 -44.34
C ALA A 652 -28.40 -3.11 -43.35
N ARG A 653 -27.17 -2.56 -43.36
CA ARG A 653 -26.15 -2.90 -42.35
C ARG A 653 -26.54 -2.41 -40.96
N ALA A 654 -27.00 -1.16 -40.87
CA ALA A 654 -27.45 -0.58 -39.61
C ALA A 654 -28.68 -1.33 -39.05
N TYR A 655 -29.60 -1.77 -39.91
CA TYR A 655 -30.73 -2.63 -39.54
C TYR A 655 -30.28 -3.98 -38.95
N ARG A 656 -29.32 -4.66 -39.59
CA ARG A 656 -28.75 -5.91 -39.05
C ARG A 656 -28.09 -5.70 -37.70
N GLN A 657 -27.33 -4.61 -37.56
CA GLN A 657 -26.71 -4.24 -36.29
C GLN A 657 -27.74 -3.95 -35.20
N LEU A 658 -28.86 -3.31 -35.55
CA LEU A 658 -29.97 -3.08 -34.64
C LEU A 658 -30.58 -4.39 -34.13
N LEU A 659 -30.81 -5.38 -35.01
CA LEU A 659 -31.31 -6.69 -34.60
C LEU A 659 -30.30 -7.50 -33.78
N ALA A 660 -29.01 -7.31 -34.03
CA ALA A 660 -27.92 -7.96 -33.29
C ALA A 660 -27.60 -7.29 -31.93
N ASP A 661 -28.13 -6.08 -31.66
CA ASP A 661 -27.95 -5.42 -30.37
C ASP A 661 -28.45 -6.37 -29.25
N PRO A 662 -27.64 -6.64 -28.20
CA PRO A 662 -28.04 -7.57 -27.14
C PRO A 662 -29.37 -7.24 -26.47
N ALA A 663 -29.76 -5.96 -26.43
CA ALA A 663 -31.05 -5.52 -25.89
C ALA A 663 -32.24 -5.90 -26.79
N VAL A 664 -32.00 -6.11 -28.09
CA VAL A 664 -32.99 -6.52 -29.09
C VAL A 664 -32.95 -8.03 -29.31
N ALA A 665 -31.76 -8.59 -29.53
CA ALA A 665 -31.56 -10.03 -29.73
C ALA A 665 -31.96 -10.87 -28.50
N GLY A 666 -31.86 -10.29 -27.29
CA GLY A 666 -32.23 -10.93 -26.03
C GLY A 666 -33.74 -10.90 -25.71
N LEU A 667 -34.58 -10.30 -26.55
CA LEU A 667 -36.02 -10.23 -26.32
C LEU A 667 -36.68 -11.61 -26.42
N LYS A 668 -37.61 -11.88 -25.51
CA LYS A 668 -38.32 -13.15 -25.46
C LYS A 668 -39.18 -13.35 -26.70
N GLU A 669 -39.07 -14.51 -27.33
CA GLU A 669 -39.89 -14.90 -28.47
C GLU A 669 -41.39 -14.92 -28.15
N TRP A 670 -42.22 -14.48 -29.11
CA TRP A 670 -43.66 -14.64 -29.08
C TRP A 670 -44.05 -16.02 -29.61
N ILE A 671 -44.70 -16.82 -28.78
CA ILE A 671 -44.98 -18.23 -29.07
C ILE A 671 -46.50 -18.45 -29.26
N PRO A 672 -46.98 -18.87 -30.44
CA PRO A 672 -48.40 -19.05 -30.72
C PRO A 672 -49.13 -19.96 -29.73
N ALA A 673 -48.48 -21.05 -29.29
CA ALA A 673 -49.06 -22.01 -28.35
C ALA A 673 -49.47 -21.39 -27.00
N ASN A 674 -48.83 -20.29 -26.58
CA ASN A 674 -49.18 -19.61 -25.32
C ASN A 674 -50.53 -18.88 -25.40
N PHE A 675 -50.99 -18.55 -26.61
CA PHE A 675 -52.17 -17.72 -26.84
C PHE A 675 -53.36 -18.50 -27.39
N ALA A 676 -53.14 -19.66 -28.01
CA ALA A 676 -54.21 -20.50 -28.56
C ALA A 676 -55.04 -21.27 -27.51
N GLY A 677 -54.70 -21.17 -26.21
CA GLY A 677 -55.42 -21.84 -25.12
C GLY A 677 -55.14 -23.35 -25.01
N PRO A 678 -55.77 -24.05 -24.05
CA PRO A 678 -55.48 -25.46 -23.74
C PRO A 678 -55.78 -26.42 -24.89
N ASN A 679 -56.73 -26.09 -25.77
CA ASN A 679 -57.08 -26.89 -26.96
C ASN A 679 -56.31 -26.46 -28.23
N GLY A 680 -55.49 -25.40 -28.16
CA GLY A 680 -54.85 -24.81 -29.34
C GLY A 680 -54.00 -25.80 -30.15
N ALA A 681 -53.27 -26.69 -29.48
CA ALA A 681 -52.45 -27.71 -30.15
C ALA A 681 -53.27 -28.85 -30.80
N LYS A 682 -54.56 -28.98 -30.46
CA LYS A 682 -55.48 -29.93 -31.09
C LYS A 682 -56.22 -29.31 -32.28
N VAL A 683 -56.49 -28.01 -32.20
CA VAL A 683 -57.26 -27.25 -33.20
C VAL A 683 -56.36 -26.71 -34.31
N PHE A 684 -55.10 -26.38 -34.03
CA PHE A 684 -54.16 -25.84 -35.01
C PHE A 684 -53.01 -26.80 -35.34
N ALA A 685 -52.58 -26.76 -36.59
CA ALA A 685 -51.38 -27.41 -37.10
C ALA A 685 -50.57 -26.41 -37.95
N ARG A 686 -49.32 -26.76 -38.25
CA ARG A 686 -48.49 -25.98 -39.20
C ARG A 686 -48.47 -26.66 -40.57
N ARG A 687 -48.37 -25.88 -41.65
CA ARG A 687 -48.16 -26.39 -43.02
C ARG A 687 -46.72 -26.89 -43.18
N SER A 688 -45.78 -26.33 -42.43
CA SER A 688 -44.36 -26.70 -42.38
C SER A 688 -44.04 -27.87 -41.42
N ASP A 689 -45.05 -28.48 -40.80
CA ASP A 689 -44.92 -29.51 -39.76
C ASP A 689 -44.14 -29.08 -38.50
N LYS A 690 -43.81 -27.78 -38.36
CA LYS A 690 -43.27 -27.21 -37.11
C LYS A 690 -44.31 -27.28 -35.99
N THR A 691 -43.85 -27.24 -34.73
CA THR A 691 -44.75 -27.12 -33.58
C THR A 691 -45.19 -25.67 -33.37
N LEU A 692 -46.35 -25.44 -32.75
CA LEU A 692 -46.79 -24.10 -32.32
C LEU A 692 -45.91 -23.45 -31.24
N ARG A 693 -44.86 -24.16 -30.76
CA ARG A 693 -43.88 -23.64 -29.81
C ARG A 693 -42.75 -22.85 -30.47
N VAL A 694 -42.59 -22.97 -31.79
CA VAL A 694 -41.64 -22.16 -32.55
C VAL A 694 -42.28 -20.79 -32.78
N GLY A 695 -41.67 -19.76 -32.23
CA GLY A 695 -42.21 -18.40 -32.18
C GLY A 695 -41.65 -17.44 -33.22
N ILE A 696 -42.02 -16.17 -33.08
CA ILE A 696 -41.38 -15.03 -33.75
C ILE A 696 -40.42 -14.38 -32.75
N SER A 697 -39.29 -13.86 -33.22
CA SER A 697 -38.37 -13.05 -32.41
C SER A 697 -39.12 -11.95 -31.67
N GLY A 698 -38.77 -11.72 -30.40
CA GLY A 698 -39.35 -10.67 -29.58
C GLY A 698 -39.19 -9.28 -30.19
N ALA A 699 -38.23 -9.09 -31.10
CA ALA A 699 -38.04 -7.84 -31.84
C ALA A 699 -39.26 -7.45 -32.70
N PHE A 700 -40.07 -8.42 -33.17
CA PHE A 700 -41.25 -8.19 -34.01
C PHE A 700 -42.56 -8.33 -33.23
N THR A 701 -42.57 -7.85 -31.99
CA THR A 701 -43.75 -7.80 -31.12
C THR A 701 -44.10 -6.35 -30.82
N TYR A 702 -45.29 -6.09 -30.29
CA TYR A 702 -45.68 -4.73 -29.91
C TYR A 702 -44.70 -4.12 -28.90
N SER A 703 -44.35 -4.86 -27.86
CA SER A 703 -43.38 -4.40 -26.85
C SER A 703 -41.97 -4.32 -27.42
N GLY A 704 -41.56 -5.24 -28.30
CA GLY A 704 -40.26 -5.17 -28.97
C GLY A 704 -40.09 -3.89 -29.80
N PHE A 705 -41.13 -3.50 -30.55
CA PHE A 705 -41.14 -2.27 -31.32
C PHE A 705 -41.02 -1.03 -30.41
N HIS A 706 -41.92 -0.89 -29.43
CA HIS A 706 -42.03 0.31 -28.60
C HIS A 706 -40.92 0.44 -27.55
N ASP A 707 -40.50 -0.66 -26.93
CA ASP A 707 -39.59 -0.64 -25.78
C ASP A 707 -38.11 -0.86 -26.16
N ALA A 708 -37.82 -1.43 -27.33
CA ALA A 708 -36.44 -1.76 -27.72
C ALA A 708 -36.04 -1.13 -29.06
N ILE A 709 -36.81 -1.33 -30.13
CA ILE A 709 -36.45 -0.87 -31.49
C ILE A 709 -36.42 0.66 -31.55
N LEU A 710 -37.49 1.33 -31.12
CA LEU A 710 -37.56 2.80 -31.11
C LEU A 710 -36.51 3.45 -30.20
N ASP A 711 -36.15 2.79 -29.09
CA ASP A 711 -35.15 3.27 -28.13
C ASP A 711 -33.71 3.19 -28.68
N ARG A 712 -33.45 2.32 -29.68
CA ARG A 712 -32.11 2.02 -30.21
C ARG A 712 -31.87 2.51 -31.64
N VAL A 713 -32.91 2.70 -32.45
CA VAL A 713 -32.76 2.99 -33.89
C VAL A 713 -32.00 4.29 -34.17
N GLU A 714 -32.19 5.34 -33.37
CA GLU A 714 -31.45 6.61 -33.53
C GLU A 714 -29.97 6.47 -33.09
N ASP A 715 -29.71 5.74 -32.00
CA ASP A 715 -28.35 5.47 -31.51
C ASP A 715 -27.56 4.64 -32.56
N VAL A 716 -28.19 3.61 -33.14
CA VAL A 716 -27.59 2.76 -34.19
C VAL A 716 -27.40 3.55 -35.48
N ALA A 717 -28.36 4.40 -35.88
CA ALA A 717 -28.21 5.27 -37.05
C ALA A 717 -27.08 6.30 -36.85
N ALA A 718 -26.95 6.89 -35.65
CA ALA A 718 -25.87 7.81 -35.34
C ALA A 718 -24.50 7.11 -35.40
N GLN A 719 -24.40 5.89 -34.87
CA GLN A 719 -23.18 5.10 -34.93
C GLN A 719 -22.82 4.70 -36.37
N ALA A 720 -23.79 4.24 -37.17
CA ALA A 720 -23.59 3.92 -38.58
C ALA A 720 -23.17 5.15 -39.40
N ALA A 721 -23.66 6.35 -39.04
CA ALA A 721 -23.25 7.61 -39.65
C ALA A 721 -21.81 8.02 -39.27
N LEU A 722 -21.32 7.68 -38.07
CA LEU A 722 -19.93 7.88 -37.65
C LEU A 722 -18.99 6.86 -38.32
N ASP A 723 -19.38 5.59 -38.33
CA ASP A 723 -18.63 4.50 -38.97
C ASP A 723 -18.51 4.68 -40.50
N ARG A 724 -19.32 5.55 -41.08
CA ARG A 724 -19.19 6.00 -42.47
C ARG A 724 -17.78 6.50 -42.81
N ALA A 725 -17.10 7.19 -41.90
CA ALA A 725 -15.74 7.67 -42.13
C ALA A 725 -14.74 6.51 -42.35
N VAL A 726 -15.00 5.36 -41.73
CA VAL A 726 -14.19 4.15 -41.82
C VAL A 726 -14.28 3.50 -43.20
N PHE A 727 -15.36 3.73 -43.97
CA PHE A 727 -15.57 3.19 -45.32
C PHE A 727 -15.54 4.26 -46.42
N ALA A 728 -15.08 5.47 -46.10
CA ALA A 728 -14.99 6.58 -47.04
C ALA A 728 -14.07 6.24 -48.24
N GLY A 729 -14.53 6.56 -49.46
CA GLY A 729 -13.77 6.38 -50.71
C GLY A 729 -14.25 5.24 -51.62
N GLY A 730 -15.15 4.35 -51.16
CA GLY A 730 -15.65 3.21 -51.96
C GLY A 730 -17.15 3.17 -52.25
N CYS A 731 -18.00 3.57 -51.29
CA CYS A 731 -19.46 3.51 -51.45
C CYS A 731 -20.03 4.89 -51.83
N SER A 732 -20.39 5.08 -53.11
CA SER A 732 -20.85 6.37 -53.65
C SER A 732 -22.30 6.75 -53.30
N GLU A 733 -23.08 5.86 -52.68
CA GLU A 733 -24.54 6.04 -52.61
C GLU A 733 -25.11 6.69 -51.33
N ASN A 734 -24.33 6.98 -50.29
CA ASN A 734 -24.88 7.54 -49.04
C ASN A 734 -24.05 8.69 -48.46
N ALA A 735 -23.49 9.53 -49.34
CA ALA A 735 -22.54 10.57 -48.96
C ALA A 735 -23.18 11.79 -48.24
N GLU A 736 -24.51 11.88 -48.10
CA GLU A 736 -25.14 13.07 -47.50
C GLU A 736 -26.34 12.77 -46.57
N THR A 737 -26.65 11.50 -46.30
CA THR A 737 -27.82 11.10 -45.50
C THR A 737 -27.68 11.54 -44.04
N SER A 738 -28.62 12.33 -43.54
CA SER A 738 -28.70 12.70 -42.11
C SER A 738 -29.05 11.48 -41.25
N VAL A 739 -28.72 11.52 -39.95
CA VAL A 739 -29.11 10.47 -39.00
C VAL A 739 -30.61 10.20 -39.05
N SER A 740 -31.44 11.25 -39.19
CA SER A 740 -32.90 11.12 -39.30
C SER A 740 -33.36 10.34 -40.53
N ALA A 741 -32.76 10.59 -41.70
CA ALA A 741 -33.11 9.87 -42.92
C ALA A 741 -32.63 8.41 -42.86
N LEU A 742 -31.48 8.16 -42.22
CA LEU A 742 -30.99 6.80 -42.00
C LEU A 742 -31.88 6.02 -41.01
N SER A 743 -32.38 6.67 -39.96
CA SER A 743 -33.36 6.05 -39.05
C SER A 743 -34.67 5.70 -39.76
N GLU A 744 -35.15 6.54 -40.68
CA GLU A 744 -36.32 6.26 -41.50
C GLU A 744 -36.12 5.03 -42.39
N ASP A 745 -34.99 4.96 -43.10
CA ASP A 745 -34.67 3.82 -43.96
C ASP A 745 -34.53 2.51 -43.16
N ILE A 746 -33.96 2.57 -41.94
CA ILE A 746 -33.89 1.40 -41.04
C ILE A 746 -35.28 0.96 -40.59
N LEU A 747 -36.14 1.90 -40.18
CA LEU A 747 -37.51 1.59 -39.75
C LEU A 747 -38.35 1.02 -40.89
N LYS A 748 -38.17 1.52 -42.12
CA LYS A 748 -38.83 0.97 -43.30
C LYS A 748 -38.47 -0.51 -43.51
N LEU A 749 -37.18 -0.85 -43.47
CA LEU A 749 -36.73 -2.25 -43.56
C LEU A 749 -37.28 -3.10 -42.41
N TYR A 750 -37.31 -2.54 -41.19
CA TYR A 750 -37.90 -3.20 -40.04
C TYR A 750 -39.40 -3.47 -40.22
N TYR A 751 -40.18 -2.52 -40.74
CA TYR A 751 -41.62 -2.70 -40.98
C TYR A 751 -41.90 -3.74 -42.07
N GLU A 752 -41.12 -3.74 -43.14
CA GLU A 752 -41.22 -4.75 -44.20
C GLU A 752 -40.95 -6.16 -43.64
N ASP A 753 -39.90 -6.32 -42.82
CA ASP A 753 -39.59 -7.59 -42.17
C ASP A 753 -40.64 -7.97 -41.11
N TYR A 754 -41.11 -7.00 -40.31
CA TYR A 754 -42.19 -7.22 -39.34
C TYR A 754 -43.43 -7.82 -40.01
N ILE A 755 -43.87 -7.22 -41.12
CA ILE A 755 -44.99 -7.73 -41.92
C ILE A 755 -44.67 -9.13 -42.44
N ALA A 756 -43.48 -9.34 -43.02
CA ALA A 756 -43.08 -10.64 -43.57
C ALA A 756 -43.05 -11.77 -42.52
N GLN A 757 -42.55 -11.50 -41.30
CA GLN A 757 -42.51 -12.47 -40.20
C GLN A 757 -43.92 -12.90 -39.78
N TRP A 758 -44.83 -11.93 -39.63
CA TRP A 758 -46.21 -12.20 -39.22
C TRP A 758 -47.03 -12.85 -40.34
N ASP A 759 -46.91 -12.40 -41.59
CA ASP A 759 -47.56 -13.06 -42.72
C ASP A 759 -47.07 -14.50 -42.88
N SER A 760 -45.76 -14.73 -42.72
CA SER A 760 -45.15 -16.06 -42.77
C SER A 760 -45.69 -16.96 -41.68
N ILE A 761 -45.76 -16.48 -40.41
CA ILE A 761 -46.30 -17.31 -39.33
C ILE A 761 -47.78 -17.59 -39.55
N LEU A 762 -48.58 -16.62 -39.98
CA LEU A 762 -50.03 -16.77 -40.15
C LEU A 762 -50.36 -17.72 -41.29
N ARG A 763 -49.73 -17.56 -42.46
CA ARG A 763 -49.94 -18.45 -43.62
C ARG A 763 -49.49 -19.89 -43.35
N ASP A 764 -48.52 -20.08 -42.47
CA ASP A 764 -48.05 -21.40 -42.06
C ASP A 764 -48.95 -22.04 -40.99
N ILE A 765 -49.81 -21.31 -40.27
CA ILE A 765 -50.86 -21.91 -39.43
C ILE A 765 -52.00 -22.41 -40.32
N ARG A 766 -52.60 -23.53 -39.94
CA ARG A 766 -53.86 -24.04 -40.48
C ARG A 766 -54.67 -24.69 -39.37
N LEU A 767 -55.95 -24.92 -39.61
CA LEU A 767 -56.71 -25.84 -38.75
C LEU A 767 -56.19 -27.27 -38.92
N ALA A 768 -56.19 -28.01 -37.81
CA ALA A 768 -55.86 -29.43 -37.82
C ALA A 768 -56.88 -30.19 -38.68
N PRO A 769 -56.44 -31.08 -39.60
CA PRO A 769 -57.35 -31.82 -40.47
C PRO A 769 -58.39 -32.61 -39.66
N LEU A 770 -59.65 -32.56 -40.09
CA LEU A 770 -60.73 -33.30 -39.41
C LEU A 770 -60.72 -34.76 -39.91
N ALA A 771 -59.97 -35.61 -39.23
CA ALA A 771 -59.70 -36.99 -39.67
C ALA A 771 -60.88 -37.97 -39.47
N ASP A 772 -61.69 -37.75 -38.44
CA ASP A 772 -62.87 -38.56 -38.11
C ASP A 772 -63.97 -37.71 -37.44
N LEU A 773 -65.15 -38.30 -37.24
CA LEU A 773 -66.32 -37.61 -36.67
C LEU A 773 -66.12 -37.15 -35.21
N ASN A 774 -65.31 -37.85 -34.40
CA ASN A 774 -65.06 -37.47 -33.01
C ASN A 774 -64.13 -36.26 -32.94
N VAL A 775 -63.04 -36.28 -33.71
CA VAL A 775 -62.11 -35.14 -33.85
C VAL A 775 -62.82 -33.93 -34.45
N ALA A 776 -63.69 -34.14 -35.45
CA ALA A 776 -64.52 -33.08 -36.03
C ALA A 776 -65.47 -32.46 -35.00
N SER A 777 -66.17 -33.28 -34.22
CA SER A 777 -67.11 -32.83 -33.18
C SER A 777 -66.41 -32.04 -32.07
N GLU A 778 -65.26 -32.52 -31.58
CA GLU A 778 -64.47 -31.83 -30.54
C GLU A 778 -63.87 -30.50 -31.03
N ASN A 779 -63.23 -30.49 -32.21
CA ASN A 779 -62.59 -29.29 -32.75
C ASN A 779 -63.63 -28.23 -33.17
N LEU A 780 -64.75 -28.63 -33.78
CA LEU A 780 -65.80 -27.69 -34.17
C LEU A 780 -66.54 -27.11 -32.96
N LYS A 781 -66.66 -27.86 -31.87
CA LYS A 781 -67.19 -27.36 -30.59
C LYS A 781 -66.31 -26.26 -29.99
N ASP A 782 -64.99 -26.41 -30.05
CA ASP A 782 -64.05 -25.37 -29.60
C ASP A 782 -64.15 -24.14 -30.51
N LEU A 783 -64.08 -24.34 -31.84
CA LEU A 783 -64.15 -23.27 -32.84
C LEU A 783 -65.47 -22.49 -32.81
N SER A 784 -66.59 -23.13 -32.47
CA SER A 784 -67.90 -22.49 -32.35
C SER A 784 -68.14 -21.81 -31.00
N SER A 785 -67.23 -21.93 -30.04
CA SER A 785 -67.41 -21.33 -28.72
C SER A 785 -67.15 -19.82 -28.76
N ALA A 786 -67.76 -19.08 -27.81
CA ALA A 786 -67.57 -17.62 -27.70
C ALA A 786 -66.11 -17.21 -27.41
N ASP A 787 -65.30 -18.14 -26.90
CA ASP A 787 -63.90 -17.97 -26.51
C ASP A 787 -63.03 -19.08 -27.12
N SER A 788 -63.16 -19.24 -28.44
CA SER A 788 -62.49 -20.30 -29.21
C SER A 788 -60.98 -20.11 -29.31
N ALA A 789 -60.25 -21.20 -29.54
CA ALA A 789 -58.81 -21.15 -29.81
C ALA A 789 -58.47 -20.19 -30.98
N LEU A 790 -59.36 -20.12 -31.98
CA LEU A 790 -59.25 -19.19 -33.12
C LEU A 790 -59.39 -17.74 -32.72
N LYS A 791 -60.45 -17.39 -31.97
CA LYS A 791 -60.65 -16.01 -31.54
C LYS A 791 -59.52 -15.54 -30.62
N ARG A 792 -59.06 -16.40 -29.71
CA ARG A 792 -57.92 -16.10 -28.80
C ARG A 792 -56.63 -15.85 -29.55
N LEU A 793 -56.29 -16.73 -30.51
CA LEU A 793 -55.08 -16.59 -31.31
C LEU A 793 -55.14 -15.30 -32.14
N LEU A 794 -56.22 -15.06 -32.88
CA LEU A 794 -56.39 -13.83 -33.68
C LEU A 794 -56.36 -12.58 -32.80
N THR A 795 -56.95 -12.60 -31.60
CA THR A 795 -56.87 -11.48 -30.65
C THR A 795 -55.43 -11.21 -30.24
N ALA A 796 -54.65 -12.24 -29.94
CA ALA A 796 -53.25 -12.07 -29.59
C ALA A 796 -52.42 -11.53 -30.78
N VAL A 797 -52.68 -12.00 -32.00
CA VAL A 797 -52.01 -11.48 -33.22
C VAL A 797 -52.34 -10.00 -33.43
N VAL A 798 -53.60 -9.61 -33.29
CA VAL A 798 -54.02 -8.20 -33.42
C VAL A 798 -53.38 -7.34 -32.33
N GLN A 799 -53.24 -7.85 -31.10
CA GLN A 799 -52.55 -7.13 -30.01
C GLN A 799 -51.07 -6.88 -30.30
N GLU A 800 -50.40 -7.78 -31.03
CA GLU A 800 -49.00 -7.59 -31.42
C GLU A 800 -48.86 -6.69 -32.66
N THR A 801 -49.76 -6.82 -33.64
CA THR A 801 -49.67 -6.13 -34.95
C THR A 801 -50.30 -4.73 -34.96
N GLU A 802 -51.17 -4.40 -34.01
CA GLU A 802 -51.73 -3.05 -33.85
C GLU A 802 -50.75 -2.11 -33.14
N LEU A 803 -49.68 -1.72 -33.84
CA LEU A 803 -48.62 -0.88 -33.29
C LEU A 803 -49.08 0.54 -32.90
N THR A 804 -50.16 1.04 -33.51
CA THR A 804 -50.71 2.38 -33.28
C THR A 804 -51.63 2.50 -32.07
N ARG A 805 -51.90 1.41 -31.34
CA ARG A 805 -52.74 1.48 -30.14
C ARG A 805 -52.09 2.36 -29.08
N SER A 806 -52.86 3.25 -28.49
CA SER A 806 -52.48 3.91 -27.24
C SER A 806 -53.06 3.07 -26.11
N ASP A 807 -52.23 2.48 -25.25
CA ASP A 807 -52.73 1.70 -24.11
C ASP A 807 -53.75 2.52 -23.29
N GLU A 808 -55.03 2.17 -23.38
CA GLU A 808 -56.11 2.74 -22.57
C GLU A 808 -55.99 2.19 -21.14
N ALA A 809 -55.29 2.94 -20.29
CA ALA A 809 -55.65 3.12 -18.88
C ALA A 809 -56.26 4.53 -18.73
N PRO A 810 -57.25 4.74 -17.82
CA PRO A 810 -58.04 5.96 -17.82
C PRO A 810 -57.18 7.19 -17.52
N ALA A 811 -57.34 8.20 -18.39
CA ALA A 811 -56.99 9.61 -18.23
C ALA A 811 -55.86 9.94 -17.23
N ASP A 812 -54.62 10.00 -17.74
CA ASP A 812 -53.72 11.10 -17.43
C ASP A 812 -52.64 11.25 -18.53
N ASN A 813 -52.69 12.37 -19.23
CA ASN A 813 -51.77 12.81 -20.29
C ASN A 813 -50.28 12.67 -19.89
N LYS A 814 -49.59 11.56 -20.21
CA LYS A 814 -48.10 11.45 -20.12
C LYS A 814 -47.44 10.42 -21.07
N ALA A 815 -47.94 10.20 -22.28
CA ALA A 815 -47.25 9.37 -23.29
C ALA A 815 -46.50 10.21 -24.34
N ALA A 816 -47.11 11.27 -24.90
CA ALA A 816 -46.48 12.14 -25.90
C ALA A 816 -45.29 12.99 -25.37
N ALA A 817 -45.13 13.12 -24.05
CA ALA A 817 -44.08 13.92 -23.42
C ALA A 817 -42.86 13.12 -22.91
N LYS A 818 -42.90 11.78 -22.92
CA LYS A 818 -41.79 10.95 -22.40
C LYS A 818 -40.71 10.70 -23.46
N GLY A 819 -41.08 10.51 -24.73
CA GLY A 819 -40.12 10.35 -25.84
C GLY A 819 -39.27 11.61 -26.06
N THR A 820 -39.91 12.78 -26.09
CA THR A 820 -39.24 14.08 -26.27
C THR A 820 -38.39 14.52 -25.06
N SER A 821 -38.80 14.18 -23.83
CA SER A 821 -38.07 14.57 -22.60
C SER A 821 -36.83 13.71 -22.30
N LYS A 822 -36.86 12.40 -22.61
CA LYS A 822 -35.67 11.53 -22.52
C LYS A 822 -34.62 11.90 -23.59
N LEU A 823 -35.06 12.31 -24.78
CA LEU A 823 -34.19 12.75 -25.87
C LEU A 823 -33.44 14.04 -25.52
N LEU A 824 -34.16 15.05 -25.01
CA LEU A 824 -33.57 16.33 -24.55
C LEU A 824 -32.61 16.17 -23.36
N SER A 825 -32.84 15.18 -22.49
CA SER A 825 -31.97 14.91 -21.33
C SER A 825 -30.74 14.04 -21.67
N LYS A 826 -30.80 13.20 -22.72
CA LYS A 826 -29.62 12.51 -23.27
C LYS A 826 -28.77 13.43 -24.17
N LEU A 827 -29.37 14.33 -24.94
CA LEU A 827 -28.67 15.37 -25.72
C LEU A 827 -27.81 16.29 -24.83
N GLY A 828 -28.23 16.54 -23.59
CA GLY A 828 -27.43 17.27 -22.59
C GLY A 828 -26.17 16.53 -22.09
N LYS A 829 -26.10 15.20 -22.23
CA LYS A 829 -24.96 14.38 -21.79
C LYS A 829 -23.96 14.08 -22.92
N ILE A 830 -24.36 14.27 -24.18
CA ILE A 830 -23.49 14.14 -25.36
C ILE A 830 -22.67 15.45 -25.59
N GLY A 831 -22.91 16.50 -24.80
CA GLY A 831 -22.19 17.78 -24.84
C GLY A 831 -20.66 17.73 -24.59
N LYS A 832 -20.06 16.55 -24.35
CA LYS A 832 -18.59 16.38 -24.29
C LYS A 832 -17.95 15.88 -25.59
N LEU A 833 -18.71 15.44 -26.59
CA LEU A 833 -18.19 15.02 -27.90
C LEU A 833 -18.43 16.06 -29.02
N ALA A 834 -18.95 17.24 -28.68
CA ALA A 834 -19.35 18.28 -29.63
C ALA A 834 -18.24 19.30 -30.00
N LYS A 835 -16.94 18.96 -29.92
CA LYS A 835 -15.86 19.89 -30.32
C LYS A 835 -15.16 19.57 -31.64
N THR A 836 -15.46 18.44 -32.29
CA THR A 836 -14.81 18.07 -33.57
C THR A 836 -15.79 17.77 -34.71
N GLY A 837 -17.10 17.73 -34.46
CA GLY A 837 -18.15 17.45 -35.46
C GLY A 837 -18.87 18.67 -36.06
N ALA A 838 -18.38 19.89 -35.85
CA ALA A 838 -19.12 21.13 -36.15
C ALA A 838 -19.19 21.53 -37.65
N LYS A 839 -19.04 20.58 -38.60
CA LYS A 839 -19.13 20.86 -40.05
C LYS A 839 -20.05 19.93 -40.85
N LEU A 840 -20.90 19.14 -40.19
CA LEU A 840 -21.84 18.22 -40.85
C LEU A 840 -23.31 18.59 -40.58
N LEU A 841 -23.70 19.83 -40.89
CA LEU A 841 -25.12 20.23 -40.92
C LEU A 841 -25.55 20.40 -42.39
N PRO A 842 -26.42 19.53 -42.94
CA PRO A 842 -27.04 19.79 -44.23
C PRO A 842 -28.20 20.79 -44.10
N ARG A 843 -28.40 21.56 -45.17
CA ARG A 843 -29.52 22.47 -45.39
C ARG A 843 -30.84 21.69 -45.49
N ALA A 844 -31.88 22.30 -44.93
CA ALA A 844 -33.27 21.87 -45.01
C ALA A 844 -33.73 21.60 -46.45
N GLY A 845 -34.35 20.43 -46.66
CA GLY A 845 -35.01 20.07 -47.91
C GLY A 845 -35.59 18.65 -47.88
N SER A 846 -36.82 18.54 -47.37
CA SER A 846 -37.87 17.50 -47.52
C SER A 846 -38.30 16.87 -46.20
N ALA A 847 -39.41 17.37 -45.67
CA ALA A 847 -40.13 16.76 -44.57
C ALA A 847 -40.95 15.57 -45.10
N ASN A 848 -40.38 14.38 -45.05
CA ASN A 848 -41.18 13.19 -44.77
C ASN A 848 -40.99 12.95 -43.27
N GLU A 849 -42.09 12.97 -42.52
CA GLU A 849 -42.05 12.63 -41.10
C GLU A 849 -41.78 11.12 -40.99
N VAL A 850 -40.72 10.76 -40.26
CA VAL A 850 -40.41 9.37 -39.93
C VAL A 850 -41.61 8.77 -39.20
N ASP A 851 -42.21 7.71 -39.75
CA ASP A 851 -43.27 6.98 -39.07
C ASP A 851 -42.67 6.25 -37.86
N LEU A 852 -42.85 6.82 -36.67
CA LEU A 852 -42.47 6.22 -35.39
C LEU A 852 -43.65 5.49 -34.73
N THR A 853 -44.82 5.50 -35.37
CA THR A 853 -46.07 4.94 -34.82
C THR A 853 -46.30 3.50 -35.26
N GLY A 854 -45.61 3.05 -36.30
CA GLY A 854 -45.81 1.71 -36.90
C GLY A 854 -47.10 1.63 -37.71
N SER A 855 -47.54 2.75 -38.29
CA SER A 855 -48.80 2.84 -39.04
C SER A 855 -48.83 1.89 -40.23
N LEU A 856 -47.69 1.68 -40.91
CA LEU A 856 -47.57 0.74 -42.03
C LEU A 856 -47.92 -0.70 -41.64
N VAL A 857 -47.45 -1.16 -40.47
CA VAL A 857 -47.76 -2.50 -39.95
C VAL A 857 -49.23 -2.59 -39.54
N ALA A 858 -49.73 -1.59 -38.81
CA ALA A 858 -51.10 -1.55 -38.36
C ALA A 858 -52.11 -1.48 -39.52
N GLU A 859 -51.77 -0.78 -40.61
CA GLU A 859 -52.58 -0.70 -41.82
C GLU A 859 -52.61 -2.04 -42.58
N HIS A 860 -51.47 -2.73 -42.72
CA HIS A 860 -51.40 -4.05 -43.36
C HIS A 860 -52.28 -5.09 -42.64
N PHE A 861 -52.26 -5.11 -41.30
CA PHE A 861 -53.05 -6.07 -40.50
C PHE A 861 -54.43 -5.57 -40.08
N LYS A 862 -54.86 -4.37 -40.54
CA LYS A 862 -56.20 -3.82 -40.28
C LYS A 862 -57.35 -4.79 -40.63
N PRO A 863 -57.31 -5.56 -41.74
CA PRO A 863 -58.35 -6.54 -42.03
C PRO A 863 -58.50 -7.63 -40.94
N LEU A 864 -57.40 -8.10 -40.34
CA LEU A 864 -57.44 -9.08 -39.25
C LEU A 864 -58.08 -8.51 -37.99
N LYS A 865 -57.83 -7.23 -37.68
CA LYS A 865 -58.52 -6.52 -36.59
C LYS A 865 -60.04 -6.48 -36.83
N GLY A 866 -60.45 -6.16 -38.06
CA GLY A 866 -61.86 -6.16 -38.47
C GLY A 866 -62.54 -7.53 -38.42
N ALA A 867 -61.79 -8.62 -38.37
CA ALA A 867 -62.36 -9.95 -38.18
C ALA A 867 -62.86 -10.17 -36.74
N ILE A 868 -62.22 -9.59 -35.73
CA ILE A 868 -62.49 -9.90 -34.30
C ILE A 868 -63.06 -8.73 -33.50
N ALA A 869 -62.95 -7.50 -34.00
CA ALA A 869 -63.38 -6.28 -33.33
C ALA A 869 -64.10 -5.35 -34.32
N GLU A 870 -64.90 -4.42 -33.79
CA GLU A 870 -65.55 -3.40 -34.59
C GLU A 870 -64.51 -2.42 -35.13
N VAL A 871 -64.49 -2.25 -36.46
CA VAL A 871 -63.60 -1.31 -37.17
C VAL A 871 -64.46 -0.55 -38.17
N ASP A 872 -64.32 0.79 -38.20
CA ASP A 872 -65.05 1.67 -39.11
C ASP A 872 -66.60 1.48 -39.10
N GLY A 873 -67.16 1.12 -37.94
CA GLY A 873 -68.61 0.93 -37.74
C GLY A 873 -69.17 -0.39 -38.30
N GLN A 874 -68.32 -1.33 -38.73
CA GLN A 874 -68.70 -2.67 -39.16
C GLN A 874 -68.49 -3.68 -38.01
N PRO A 875 -69.48 -4.55 -37.73
CA PRO A 875 -69.32 -5.59 -36.70
C PRO A 875 -68.25 -6.62 -37.09
N PRO A 876 -67.69 -7.37 -36.11
CA PRO A 876 -66.66 -8.37 -36.38
C PRO A 876 -67.09 -9.41 -37.42
N ALA A 877 -66.31 -9.53 -38.51
CA ALA A 877 -66.67 -10.46 -39.60
C ALA A 877 -66.68 -11.93 -39.15
N LEU A 878 -65.91 -12.29 -38.11
CA LEU A 878 -65.85 -13.65 -37.58
C LEU A 878 -67.14 -14.09 -36.88
N ASP A 879 -67.95 -13.18 -36.36
CA ASP A 879 -69.16 -13.52 -35.60
C ASP A 879 -70.18 -14.29 -36.46
N ALA A 880 -70.35 -13.90 -37.72
CA ALA A 880 -71.22 -14.60 -38.67
C ALA A 880 -70.71 -16.02 -38.98
N ALA A 881 -69.39 -16.19 -39.08
CA ALA A 881 -68.77 -17.49 -39.28
C ALA A 881 -68.91 -18.39 -38.03
N VAL A 882 -68.77 -17.83 -36.82
CA VAL A 882 -68.99 -18.56 -35.55
C VAL A 882 -70.44 -19.05 -35.43
N VAL A 883 -71.42 -18.25 -35.86
CA VAL A 883 -72.83 -18.69 -35.92
C VAL A 883 -73.00 -19.88 -36.86
N ALA A 884 -72.40 -19.84 -38.05
CA ALA A 884 -72.45 -20.95 -39.01
C ALA A 884 -71.75 -22.22 -38.47
N LEU A 885 -70.59 -22.06 -37.82
CA LEU A 885 -69.86 -23.15 -37.16
C LEU A 885 -70.64 -23.75 -35.99
N THR A 886 -71.38 -22.93 -35.24
CA THR A 886 -72.23 -23.39 -34.13
C THR A 886 -73.35 -24.28 -34.64
N ALA A 887 -74.01 -23.88 -35.74
CA ALA A 887 -75.04 -24.69 -36.38
C ALA A 887 -74.48 -26.04 -36.86
N LEU A 888 -73.30 -26.04 -37.48
CA LEU A 888 -72.62 -27.25 -37.93
C LEU A 888 -72.19 -28.17 -36.76
N SER A 889 -71.60 -27.60 -35.72
CA SER A 889 -71.17 -28.30 -34.49
C SER A 889 -72.35 -28.98 -33.79
N ASN A 890 -73.49 -28.30 -33.64
CA ASN A 890 -74.68 -28.88 -32.99
C ASN A 890 -75.22 -30.11 -33.74
N VAL A 891 -75.21 -30.07 -35.08
CA VAL A 891 -75.61 -31.21 -35.91
C VAL A 891 -74.63 -32.37 -35.74
N LEU A 892 -73.32 -32.12 -35.83
CA LEU A 892 -72.31 -33.17 -35.66
C LEU A 892 -72.31 -33.79 -34.27
N GLN A 893 -72.54 -33.00 -33.21
CA GLN A 893 -72.70 -33.53 -31.85
C GLN A 893 -73.91 -34.47 -31.75
N THR A 894 -75.03 -34.10 -32.38
CA THR A 894 -76.24 -34.94 -32.44
C THR A 894 -75.99 -36.24 -33.19
N VAL A 895 -75.23 -36.19 -34.29
CA VAL A 895 -74.79 -37.37 -35.06
C VAL A 895 -73.88 -38.27 -34.23
N THR A 896 -72.86 -37.73 -33.58
CA THR A 896 -71.90 -38.52 -32.78
C THR A 896 -72.52 -39.15 -31.53
N ALA A 897 -73.59 -38.56 -31.00
CA ALA A 897 -74.32 -39.09 -29.85
C ALA A 897 -75.29 -40.24 -30.21
N ASN A 898 -75.52 -40.50 -31.51
CA ASN A 898 -76.38 -41.59 -31.97
C ASN A 898 -75.61 -42.93 -31.98
N PRO A 899 -76.19 -44.03 -31.46
CA PRO A 899 -75.60 -45.37 -31.58
C PRO A 899 -75.29 -45.81 -33.01
N ASP A 900 -76.02 -45.27 -34.00
CA ASP A 900 -75.72 -45.41 -35.43
C ASP A 900 -75.52 -44.01 -36.06
N PRO A 901 -74.27 -43.51 -36.06
CA PRO A 901 -73.95 -42.19 -36.61
C PRO A 901 -74.21 -42.10 -38.12
N GLN A 902 -74.14 -43.23 -38.84
CA GLN A 902 -74.28 -43.25 -40.30
C GLN A 902 -75.73 -43.10 -40.72
N ASP A 903 -76.66 -43.74 -40.01
CA ASP A 903 -78.10 -43.54 -40.17
C ASP A 903 -78.54 -42.12 -39.74
N ALA A 904 -77.90 -41.56 -38.70
CA ALA A 904 -78.16 -40.19 -38.24
C ALA A 904 -77.84 -39.13 -39.31
N ILE A 905 -76.71 -39.27 -40.01
CA ILE A 905 -76.29 -38.36 -41.10
C ILE A 905 -77.29 -38.42 -42.26
N LYS A 906 -77.79 -39.62 -42.61
CA LYS A 906 -78.79 -39.81 -43.67
C LYS A 906 -80.13 -39.14 -43.36
N LYS A 907 -80.59 -39.21 -42.10
CA LYS A 907 -81.89 -38.66 -41.66
C LYS A 907 -81.89 -37.15 -41.46
N GLN A 908 -80.74 -36.53 -41.18
CA GLN A 908 -80.66 -35.10 -40.84
C GLN A 908 -80.66 -34.15 -42.05
N GLY A 909 -80.42 -34.62 -43.28
CA GLY A 909 -80.73 -33.92 -44.54
C GLY A 909 -80.16 -32.51 -44.77
N GLY A 910 -79.27 -31.98 -43.92
CA GLY A 910 -78.85 -30.57 -43.95
C GLY A 910 -77.35 -30.31 -43.80
N LEU A 911 -76.51 -31.36 -43.76
CA LEU A 911 -75.08 -31.20 -43.50
C LEU A 911 -74.36 -30.46 -44.66
N ALA A 912 -74.71 -30.75 -45.91
CA ALA A 912 -74.15 -30.06 -47.09
C ALA A 912 -74.55 -28.57 -47.17
N GLU A 913 -75.74 -28.22 -46.67
CA GLU A 913 -76.20 -26.83 -46.61
C GLU A 913 -75.44 -26.04 -45.54
N LEU A 914 -75.21 -26.66 -44.37
CA LEU A 914 -74.47 -26.08 -43.25
C LEU A 914 -72.97 -25.95 -43.55
N THR A 915 -72.34 -26.95 -44.18
CA THR A 915 -70.94 -26.82 -44.65
C THR A 915 -70.82 -25.76 -45.74
N GLY A 916 -71.79 -25.66 -46.65
CA GLY A 916 -71.88 -24.58 -47.63
C GLY A 916 -72.09 -23.20 -47.00
N ALA A 917 -72.80 -23.11 -45.87
CA ALA A 917 -72.95 -21.86 -45.12
C ALA A 917 -71.63 -21.42 -44.48
N VAL A 918 -70.87 -22.35 -43.88
CA VAL A 918 -69.53 -22.07 -43.34
C VAL A 918 -68.59 -21.61 -44.46
N ALA A 919 -68.59 -22.28 -45.62
CA ALA A 919 -67.77 -21.89 -46.77
C ALA A 919 -68.08 -20.48 -47.31
N ARG A 920 -69.37 -20.09 -47.36
CA ARG A 920 -69.78 -18.74 -47.78
C ARG A 920 -69.34 -17.66 -46.80
N GLN A 921 -69.41 -17.94 -45.49
CA GLN A 921 -68.94 -17.00 -44.47
C GLN A 921 -67.40 -16.89 -44.47
N ALA A 922 -66.70 -17.98 -44.76
CA ALA A 922 -65.24 -17.97 -44.87
C ALA A 922 -64.75 -17.02 -45.97
N GLN A 923 -65.44 -16.92 -47.12
CA GLN A 923 -65.07 -16.03 -48.24
C GLN A 923 -65.08 -14.53 -47.91
N ILE A 924 -65.69 -14.14 -46.79
CA ILE A 924 -65.79 -12.72 -46.36
C ILE A 924 -64.66 -12.38 -45.38
N LEU A 925 -63.94 -13.38 -44.86
CA LEU A 925 -62.83 -13.20 -43.93
C LEU A 925 -61.52 -12.86 -44.67
N PRO A 926 -60.58 -12.18 -44.02
CA PRO A 926 -59.26 -11.89 -44.60
C PRO A 926 -58.35 -13.12 -44.66
N ASP A 927 -57.43 -13.14 -45.62
CA ASP A 927 -56.31 -14.10 -45.69
C ASP A 927 -55.47 -14.05 -44.40
N PRO A 928 -55.12 -15.19 -43.76
CA PRO A 928 -55.42 -16.59 -44.12
C PRO A 928 -56.62 -17.21 -43.37
N VAL A 929 -57.48 -16.41 -42.74
CA VAL A 929 -58.61 -16.90 -41.93
C VAL A 929 -59.71 -17.50 -42.81
N ASP A 930 -59.89 -16.97 -44.01
CA ASP A 930 -60.75 -17.53 -45.06
C ASP A 930 -60.34 -18.97 -45.41
N ASP A 931 -59.06 -19.20 -45.65
CA ASP A 931 -58.45 -20.49 -45.95
C ASP A 931 -58.65 -21.48 -44.79
N TRP A 932 -58.47 -21.01 -43.56
CA TRP A 932 -58.66 -21.83 -42.36
C TRP A 932 -60.08 -22.34 -42.25
N LEU A 933 -61.08 -21.46 -42.34
CA LEU A 933 -62.49 -21.85 -42.23
C LEU A 933 -63.03 -22.54 -43.49
N GLY A 934 -62.51 -22.20 -44.67
CA GLY A 934 -62.83 -22.88 -45.93
C GLY A 934 -62.41 -24.36 -45.91
N GLY A 935 -61.28 -24.67 -45.27
CA GLY A 935 -60.81 -26.04 -45.06
C GLY A 935 -61.80 -26.94 -44.31
N ILE A 936 -62.57 -26.37 -43.36
CA ILE A 936 -63.59 -27.12 -42.60
C ILE A 936 -64.67 -27.70 -43.51
N ALA A 937 -65.13 -26.92 -44.49
CA ALA A 937 -66.16 -27.37 -45.42
C ALA A 937 -65.65 -28.51 -46.31
N GLY A 938 -64.39 -28.43 -46.75
CA GLY A 938 -63.70 -29.50 -47.47
C GLY A 938 -63.58 -30.79 -46.64
N ASP A 939 -63.01 -30.69 -45.44
CA ASP A 939 -62.79 -31.85 -44.56
C ASP A 939 -64.11 -32.53 -44.14
N THR A 940 -65.14 -31.75 -43.79
CA THR A 940 -66.45 -32.28 -43.36
C THR A 940 -67.20 -32.99 -44.50
N SER A 941 -67.04 -32.51 -45.74
CA SER A 941 -67.59 -33.19 -46.92
C SER A 941 -66.90 -34.54 -47.18
N GLY A 942 -65.56 -34.59 -47.03
CA GLY A 942 -64.77 -35.81 -47.15
C GLY A 942 -65.07 -36.86 -46.06
N LEU A 943 -65.40 -36.43 -44.84
CA LEU A 943 -65.84 -37.32 -43.75
C LEU A 943 -67.17 -38.01 -44.06
N THR A 944 -68.13 -37.28 -44.65
CA THR A 944 -69.43 -37.82 -45.05
C THR A 944 -69.27 -38.84 -46.19
N GLN A 945 -68.42 -38.53 -47.17
CA GLN A 945 -68.09 -39.46 -48.27
C GLN A 945 -67.47 -40.76 -47.75
N LYS A 946 -66.44 -40.67 -46.90
CA LYS A 946 -65.78 -41.85 -46.31
C LYS A 946 -66.73 -42.71 -45.47
N ALA A 947 -67.65 -42.09 -44.74
CA ALA A 947 -68.66 -42.81 -43.96
C ALA A 947 -69.60 -43.62 -44.86
N VAL A 948 -70.13 -43.00 -45.92
CA VAL A 948 -71.02 -43.67 -46.89
C VAL A 948 -70.30 -44.83 -47.61
N THR A 949 -69.07 -44.62 -48.07
CA THR A 949 -68.31 -45.70 -48.74
C THR A 949 -67.92 -46.83 -47.79
N SER A 950 -67.62 -46.52 -46.52
CA SER A 950 -67.32 -47.53 -45.50
C SER A 950 -68.56 -48.38 -45.19
N GLU A 951 -69.75 -47.77 -45.12
CA GLU A 951 -71.02 -48.46 -44.87
C GLU A 951 -71.40 -49.40 -46.01
N LEU A 952 -71.37 -48.91 -47.26
CA LEU A 952 -71.68 -49.72 -48.44
C LEU A 952 -70.74 -50.92 -48.55
N ASN A 953 -69.45 -50.75 -48.25
CA ASN A 953 -68.49 -51.85 -48.20
C ASN A 953 -68.77 -52.82 -47.04
N ALA A 954 -69.19 -52.33 -45.87
CA ALA A 954 -69.51 -53.18 -44.73
C ALA A 954 -70.73 -54.06 -45.03
N ILE A 955 -71.81 -53.49 -45.57
CA ILE A 955 -73.01 -54.22 -46.01
C ILE A 955 -72.64 -55.24 -47.08
N TRP A 956 -71.91 -54.83 -48.12
CA TRP A 956 -71.48 -55.74 -49.18
C TRP A 956 -70.66 -56.92 -48.66
N ARG A 957 -69.69 -56.67 -47.78
CA ARG A 957 -68.82 -57.70 -47.19
C ARG A 957 -69.55 -58.63 -46.24
N ALA A 958 -70.57 -58.15 -45.54
CA ALA A 958 -71.34 -58.95 -44.59
C ALA A 958 -72.39 -59.82 -45.32
N ASP A 959 -73.15 -59.22 -46.24
CA ASP A 959 -74.40 -59.81 -46.68
C ASP A 959 -74.31 -60.50 -48.06
N ILE A 960 -73.41 -60.03 -48.93
CA ILE A 960 -73.39 -60.44 -50.36
C ILE A 960 -72.10 -61.16 -50.72
N LEU A 961 -70.93 -60.60 -50.35
CA LEU A 961 -69.62 -61.13 -50.70
C LEU A 961 -69.40 -62.59 -50.25
N PRO A 962 -69.79 -63.03 -49.03
CA PRO A 962 -69.55 -64.41 -48.61
C PRO A 962 -70.33 -65.42 -49.46
N PHE A 963 -71.57 -65.10 -49.82
CA PHE A 963 -72.39 -65.94 -50.70
C PHE A 963 -71.87 -65.90 -52.14
N CYS A 964 -71.51 -64.72 -52.65
CA CYS A 964 -70.92 -64.54 -53.97
C CYS A 964 -69.67 -65.41 -54.16
N GLN A 965 -68.73 -65.37 -53.21
CA GLN A 965 -67.52 -66.20 -53.24
C GLN A 965 -67.83 -67.70 -53.17
N ALA A 966 -68.74 -68.12 -52.27
CA ALA A 966 -69.09 -69.53 -52.14
C ALA A 966 -69.81 -70.10 -53.38
N ALA A 967 -70.64 -69.26 -54.02
CA ALA A 967 -71.40 -69.63 -55.21
C ALA A 967 -70.57 -69.63 -56.48
N LEU A 968 -69.60 -68.71 -56.64
CA LEU A 968 -68.92 -68.47 -57.92
C LEU A 968 -67.45 -68.91 -57.98
N ASN A 969 -66.71 -68.93 -56.86
CA ASN A 969 -65.28 -69.25 -56.89
C ASN A 969 -65.03 -70.68 -57.37
N ASP A 970 -64.01 -70.85 -58.21
CA ASP A 970 -63.60 -72.14 -58.80
C ASP A 970 -64.74 -72.87 -59.53
N ARG A 971 -65.68 -72.15 -60.15
CA ARG A 971 -66.78 -72.72 -60.94
C ARG A 971 -66.93 -72.10 -62.33
N TYR A 972 -67.25 -72.91 -63.34
CA TYR A 972 -67.55 -72.45 -64.69
C TYR A 972 -68.94 -71.77 -64.73
N PRO A 973 -69.11 -70.62 -65.41
CA PRO A 973 -68.20 -69.95 -66.35
C PRO A 973 -67.25 -68.89 -65.76
N PHE A 974 -67.30 -68.62 -64.45
CA PHE A 974 -66.48 -67.56 -63.83
C PHE A 974 -65.01 -67.93 -63.67
N SER A 975 -64.72 -69.22 -63.52
CA SER A 975 -63.40 -69.81 -63.70
C SER A 975 -63.41 -70.71 -64.94
N PRO A 976 -62.86 -70.25 -66.09
CA PRO A 976 -62.93 -70.97 -67.37
C PRO A 976 -62.30 -72.37 -67.34
N GLU A 977 -61.35 -72.60 -66.43
CA GLU A 977 -60.65 -73.88 -66.26
C GLU A 977 -61.34 -74.83 -65.27
N SER A 978 -62.42 -74.41 -64.61
CA SER A 978 -63.12 -75.27 -63.65
C SER A 978 -63.95 -76.34 -64.35
N ALA A 979 -63.83 -77.58 -63.85
CA ALA A 979 -64.67 -78.69 -64.26
C ALA A 979 -66.03 -78.75 -63.53
N VAL A 980 -66.30 -77.80 -62.61
CA VAL A 980 -67.52 -77.74 -61.81
C VAL A 980 -68.34 -76.52 -62.22
N ASP A 981 -69.55 -76.73 -62.71
CA ASP A 981 -70.45 -75.62 -63.08
C ASP A 981 -71.04 -74.91 -61.85
N VAL A 982 -71.33 -73.61 -61.98
CA VAL A 982 -72.14 -72.88 -61.01
C VAL A 982 -73.55 -73.48 -60.96
N ASN A 983 -74.08 -73.67 -59.74
CA ASN A 983 -75.47 -74.08 -59.58
C ASN A 983 -76.41 -72.97 -60.08
N VAL A 984 -77.27 -73.29 -61.04
CA VAL A 984 -78.22 -72.34 -61.65
C VAL A 984 -79.11 -71.64 -60.61
N ARG A 985 -79.46 -72.30 -59.50
CA ARG A 985 -80.22 -71.67 -58.40
C ARG A 985 -79.41 -70.63 -57.65
N ASP A 986 -78.13 -70.90 -57.42
CA ASP A 986 -77.24 -69.95 -56.73
C ASP A 986 -76.90 -68.77 -57.65
N PHE A 987 -76.72 -69.02 -58.95
CA PHE A 987 -76.59 -67.97 -59.97
C PHE A 987 -77.82 -67.06 -60.01
N ALA A 988 -79.02 -67.64 -60.11
CA ALA A 988 -80.27 -66.88 -60.13
C ALA A 988 -80.53 -66.14 -58.81
N ARG A 989 -80.09 -66.68 -57.67
CA ARG A 989 -80.18 -65.99 -56.37
C ARG A 989 -79.28 -64.76 -56.29
N LEU A 990 -78.14 -64.78 -57.00
CA LEU A 990 -77.18 -63.69 -56.98
C LEU A 990 -77.52 -62.60 -58.04
N PHE A 991 -77.75 -63.01 -59.30
CA PHE A 991 -77.92 -62.13 -60.47
C PHE A 991 -79.36 -62.04 -61.00
N GLY A 992 -80.31 -62.82 -60.46
CA GLY A 992 -81.69 -62.77 -60.92
C GLY A 992 -82.39 -61.45 -60.56
N PRO A 993 -83.54 -61.15 -61.18
CA PRO A 993 -84.41 -60.06 -60.73
C PRO A 993 -84.81 -60.29 -59.28
N THR A 994 -84.70 -59.29 -58.40
CA THR A 994 -84.84 -59.43 -56.93
C THR A 994 -83.79 -60.34 -56.26
N GLY A 995 -82.70 -60.66 -56.97
CA GLY A 995 -81.54 -61.34 -56.44
C GLY A 995 -80.74 -60.46 -55.47
N MET A 996 -79.70 -61.02 -54.87
CA MET A 996 -78.91 -60.32 -53.84
C MET A 996 -78.23 -59.04 -54.38
N ILE A 997 -77.69 -59.07 -55.60
CA ILE A 997 -77.03 -57.89 -56.17
C ILE A 997 -78.06 -56.81 -56.56
N ASP A 998 -79.15 -57.19 -57.23
CA ASP A 998 -80.24 -56.27 -57.59
C ASP A 998 -80.90 -55.62 -56.37
N THR A 999 -81.09 -56.38 -55.28
CA THR A 999 -81.62 -55.84 -54.01
C THR A 999 -80.67 -54.82 -53.41
N PHE A 1000 -79.36 -55.12 -53.36
CA PHE A 1000 -78.36 -54.18 -52.87
C PHE A 1000 -78.29 -52.89 -53.70
N ILE A 1001 -78.39 -53.03 -55.03
CA ILE A 1001 -78.42 -51.87 -55.93
C ILE A 1001 -79.62 -50.98 -55.58
N ASN A 1002 -80.82 -51.56 -55.52
CA ASN A 1002 -82.06 -50.80 -55.33
C ASN A 1002 -82.24 -50.24 -53.90
N GLU A 1003 -81.78 -50.95 -52.87
CA GLU A 1003 -81.97 -50.54 -51.47
C GLU A 1003 -80.84 -49.63 -50.95
N HIS A 1004 -79.61 -49.82 -51.43
CA HIS A 1004 -78.44 -49.14 -50.85
C HIS A 1004 -77.65 -48.27 -51.83
N LEU A 1005 -77.62 -48.60 -53.13
CA LEU A 1005 -76.74 -47.94 -54.09
C LEU A 1005 -77.45 -46.91 -55.00
N ILE A 1006 -78.73 -47.12 -55.32
CA ILE A 1006 -79.43 -46.39 -56.40
C ILE A 1006 -79.56 -44.88 -56.16
N SER A 1007 -79.59 -44.45 -54.90
CA SER A 1007 -79.65 -43.03 -54.53
C SER A 1007 -78.35 -42.28 -54.86
N TYR A 1008 -77.24 -43.01 -55.04
CA TYR A 1008 -75.90 -42.46 -55.29
C TYR A 1008 -75.43 -42.65 -56.73
N VAL A 1009 -76.18 -43.38 -57.57
CA VAL A 1009 -75.81 -43.72 -58.95
C VAL A 1009 -76.82 -43.16 -59.95
N ASP A 1010 -76.31 -42.59 -61.04
CA ASP A 1010 -77.08 -42.22 -62.20
C ASP A 1010 -77.13 -43.40 -63.18
N THR A 1011 -78.26 -44.11 -63.15
CA THR A 1011 -78.55 -45.26 -64.02
C THR A 1011 -79.14 -44.84 -65.36
N ALA A 1012 -79.38 -43.54 -65.60
CA ALA A 1012 -79.85 -43.03 -66.89
C ALA A 1012 -78.73 -42.90 -67.92
N SER A 1013 -77.46 -42.93 -67.49
CA SER A 1013 -76.28 -42.95 -68.35
C SER A 1013 -75.68 -44.35 -68.46
N GLN A 1014 -75.20 -44.74 -69.66
CA GLN A 1014 -74.37 -45.94 -69.86
C GLN A 1014 -72.97 -45.56 -70.36
N PRO A 1015 -71.87 -45.96 -69.67
CA PRO A 1015 -71.87 -46.70 -68.40
C PRO A 1015 -72.41 -45.86 -67.24
N TRP A 1016 -72.87 -46.53 -66.17
CA TRP A 1016 -73.38 -45.89 -64.95
C TRP A 1016 -72.35 -44.94 -64.34
N LYS A 1017 -72.82 -43.80 -63.81
CA LYS A 1017 -71.95 -42.79 -63.17
C LYS A 1017 -72.40 -42.52 -61.75
N TRP A 1018 -71.46 -42.19 -60.88
CA TRP A 1018 -71.80 -41.69 -59.54
C TRP A 1018 -72.46 -40.31 -59.64
N ARG A 1019 -73.51 -40.06 -58.85
CA ARG A 1019 -74.20 -38.75 -58.78
C ARG A 1019 -73.39 -37.68 -58.03
N ALA A 1020 -72.44 -38.11 -57.20
CA ALA A 1020 -71.49 -37.26 -56.51
C ALA A 1020 -70.09 -37.90 -56.58
N ASP A 1021 -69.04 -37.08 -56.44
CA ASP A 1021 -67.67 -37.60 -56.38
C ASP A 1021 -67.43 -38.22 -55.00
N PHE A 1022 -67.42 -39.55 -54.92
CA PHE A 1022 -67.14 -40.30 -53.69
C PHE A 1022 -65.67 -40.73 -53.58
N GLY A 1023 -64.79 -40.27 -54.48
CA GLY A 1023 -63.40 -40.74 -54.56
C GLY A 1023 -63.27 -42.22 -54.94
N LEU A 1024 -64.34 -42.81 -55.49
CA LEU A 1024 -64.40 -44.20 -55.96
C LEU A 1024 -64.23 -44.23 -57.48
N ASP A 1025 -63.50 -45.24 -57.97
CA ASP A 1025 -63.32 -45.45 -59.41
C ASP A 1025 -64.68 -45.70 -60.07
N ALA A 1026 -64.93 -45.03 -61.20
CA ALA A 1026 -66.12 -45.25 -62.02
C ALA A 1026 -66.20 -46.71 -62.53
N ALA A 1027 -65.06 -47.39 -62.68
CA ALA A 1027 -65.00 -48.80 -63.04
C ALA A 1027 -65.68 -49.72 -62.00
N ALA A 1028 -65.81 -49.30 -60.74
CA ALA A 1028 -66.49 -50.07 -59.71
C ALA A 1028 -67.99 -50.26 -59.99
N LEU A 1029 -68.62 -49.30 -60.69
CA LEU A 1029 -70.03 -49.39 -61.09
C LEU A 1029 -70.26 -50.35 -62.26
N THR A 1030 -69.24 -50.57 -63.08
CA THR A 1030 -69.34 -51.43 -64.27
C THR A 1030 -69.71 -52.86 -63.90
N ALA A 1031 -69.20 -53.38 -62.77
CA ALA A 1031 -69.54 -54.72 -62.31
C ALA A 1031 -71.01 -54.83 -61.86
N PHE A 1032 -71.58 -53.76 -61.29
CA PHE A 1032 -72.99 -53.70 -60.90
C PHE A 1032 -73.93 -53.47 -62.08
N GLU A 1033 -73.46 -52.77 -63.13
CA GLU A 1033 -74.20 -52.57 -64.38
C GLU A 1033 -74.21 -53.84 -65.25
N GLN A 1034 -73.16 -54.67 -65.17
CA GLN A 1034 -73.05 -55.95 -65.87
C GLN A 1034 -73.78 -57.11 -65.17
N ALA A 1035 -73.83 -57.06 -63.84
CA ALA A 1035 -74.52 -58.02 -62.99
C ALA A 1035 -76.03 -57.83 -63.07
#